data_AF-A0AAD9ZH60-F1
#
_entry.id   AF-A0AAD9ZH60-F1
#
_cell.length_a   1.000
_cell.length_b   1.000
_cell.length_c   1.000
_cell.angle_alpha   90.00
_cell.angle_beta   90.00
_cell.angle_gamma   90.00
#
_symmetry.space_group_name_H-M   'P 1'
#
loop_
_entity.id
_entity.type
_entity.pdbx_description
1 polymer ?
#
loop_
_entity_poly.entity_id
_entity_poly.type
_entity_poly.pdbx_seq_one_letter_code
_entity_poly.pdbx_strand_id
1 'polypeptide(L)'
;MPIGNPSKALRPYICSSCSRSLKLRSRKFATAASLDIYDVVCVGGGPAGLSLLTALRSSKATSHLRLALVESQDLDRARKWHLPPDQYSNRASSLTPSSQSFLSQIGAWSHIDTSRVQPYQHMRVWDGLSSTSCISFDSPAPEPAIAHMTENQNIIRALLARLDSLEPISLLDKTSITDVHLGPPPSSPAPEHASLNLSSYPHVTLSSKHTIAARLLVGADGLNSPVRTFAGIQTRGWDYDRHGVVATLKLSSESSHNPENPRGVTAYQRFLPTGPIALLALPGPYASLVWTTTPTQAARLKSLNIEDFIAMVNAAFRLSVVDLDYMFTLSSGQLSELQWRESVSPNTSAEANGDIPASVTSVQESSIASFPLRLRHASSYTTHRTALIGDAAHTIHPLAGQGLNMGLADSKSLASAIEYAVTHGADIGSEMNCLDKYNSDMWMRNNRLLGAVDKLHWLYSVKSGPVVPFRGLGLRAVDALGDLGLKGWFMRQAGGFKCGNIAKMATSRAVFRAASCLKARPLTCLYPRIQPTSSIARRRLHISTKRLQASPATATVGAPDVYPTSHEQISCPGNTQNFLDNQFVNSKATSWIDLFDPATNNLVTRVPQSTDEELNAAVVSAQKAFPAWKAVSLLAKQQIMFKYVALIRQHWDRLAASITLEQGKTFADAKGDVLRGLQVAETACGITTQLTGEVLEVAKDMETRNYREPLGVVAAICPFNFPAMIPLWSIPIATITGNTLILKPSERDPGAAMILAELAREAGYPDGVINIVHGSAKTVDFIIDEPAIKAISFVGSNKAGEYIFTRGSAKGKRVQANLGAKNHAAVLPDCNKNQALNSIAGAAFGAAGQRCMALSALVMVGETKDWLPEVAERAKKLNVNGGFEEGADLGPLISSQSRERIESIITSAEEEGATILLDGRGYKPEKYPNGNWIGPTVIANVKPHMKCYKEEIFGPVLVCLNVETMDDAINLINANEYGNGVAIFTRSGSSAGRFQKEIEAGQVGVNVPIPVPLPMFSFTGNKKSVAGGGANTFYGKSGISFYTQTKTVTSLWKAEDAVAAKANVEMPTHS
;
A
#
# COMPACT_ATOMS: atom_id res chain seq x y z
N MET A 1 70.79 14.47 -30.04
CA MET A 1 70.99 13.00 -29.94
C MET A 1 71.62 12.67 -28.59
N PRO A 2 71.43 11.47 -28.03
CA PRO A 2 70.52 10.38 -28.43
C PRO A 2 69.54 10.03 -27.27
N ILE A 3 68.46 9.27 -27.39
CA ILE A 3 68.15 7.98 -28.04
C ILE A 3 66.63 8.05 -28.35
N GLY A 4 65.99 7.66 -29.46
CA GLY A 4 66.29 6.72 -30.54
C GLY A 4 65.00 5.92 -30.82
N ASN A 5 64.14 6.41 -31.73
CA ASN A 5 62.92 5.75 -32.24
C ASN A 5 63.30 4.85 -33.44
N PRO A 6 62.62 3.72 -33.70
CA PRO A 6 61.72 3.77 -34.86
C PRO A 6 60.48 2.86 -34.76
N SER A 7 59.31 3.44 -35.04
CA SER A 7 58.14 2.69 -35.50
C SER A 7 57.65 3.25 -36.84
N LYS A 8 57.98 2.55 -37.94
CA LYS A 8 57.31 2.65 -39.25
C LYS A 8 57.69 1.44 -40.12
N ALA A 9 56.74 1.06 -40.98
CA ALA A 9 56.73 -0.04 -41.97
C ALA A 9 56.40 -1.41 -41.36
N LEU A 10 55.25 -2.04 -41.66
CA LEU A 10 54.81 -2.44 -43.00
C LEU A 10 53.27 -2.38 -43.17
N ARG A 11 52.83 -1.84 -44.32
CA ARG A 11 51.58 -2.12 -45.04
C ARG A 11 52.01 -2.51 -46.48
N PRO A 12 51.13 -2.91 -47.41
CA PRO A 12 50.02 -3.88 -47.39
C PRO A 12 50.10 -4.83 -48.61
N TYR A 13 49.17 -5.78 -48.73
CA TYR A 13 48.72 -6.24 -50.06
C TYR A 13 47.25 -5.84 -50.24
N ILE A 14 46.94 -5.45 -51.48
CA ILE A 14 45.62 -5.32 -52.14
C ILE A 14 45.17 -3.88 -52.47
N CYS A 15 45.59 -3.51 -53.69
CA CYS A 15 44.85 -2.95 -54.82
C CYS A 15 44.20 -1.56 -54.75
N SER A 16 44.81 -0.63 -55.49
CA SER A 16 44.42 0.78 -55.68
C SER A 16 43.40 1.03 -56.81
N SER A 17 42.65 0.03 -57.27
CA SER A 17 41.68 0.21 -58.37
C SER A 17 40.21 0.01 -58.00
N CYS A 18 39.86 -0.25 -56.72
CA CYS A 18 38.49 -0.56 -56.31
C CYS A 18 37.96 0.31 -55.15
N SER A 19 37.86 1.62 -55.34
CA SER A 19 36.85 2.44 -54.64
C SER A 19 36.67 3.81 -55.31
N ARG A 20 35.94 3.81 -56.43
CA ARG A 20 35.38 5.06 -56.97
C ARG A 20 34.27 5.56 -56.04
N SER A 21 34.47 6.80 -55.61
CA SER A 21 33.47 7.78 -55.21
C SER A 21 32.10 7.59 -55.86
N LEU A 22 31.09 7.33 -55.04
CA LEU A 22 29.71 7.74 -55.31
C LEU A 22 29.38 8.89 -54.38
N LYS A 23 29.44 10.11 -54.93
CA LYS A 23 28.81 11.31 -54.38
C LYS A 23 27.30 11.04 -54.24
N LEU A 24 26.80 10.90 -53.02
CA LEU A 24 25.38 11.07 -52.76
C LEU A 24 25.11 12.52 -52.41
N ARG A 25 24.51 13.22 -53.37
CA ARG A 25 23.84 14.51 -53.19
C ARG A 25 22.88 14.40 -52.01
N SER A 26 23.08 15.23 -50.99
CA SER A 26 22.06 15.53 -49.98
C SER A 26 20.86 16.15 -50.70
N ARG A 27 19.84 15.34 -50.96
CA ARG A 27 18.48 15.84 -51.18
C ARG A 27 17.96 16.25 -49.80
N LYS A 28 17.76 17.55 -49.59
CA LYS A 28 16.92 18.07 -48.51
C LYS A 28 15.49 17.56 -48.78
N PHE A 29 15.18 16.39 -48.24
CA PHE A 29 13.79 16.05 -47.97
C PHE A 29 13.37 16.88 -46.77
N ALA A 30 12.22 17.55 -46.87
CA ALA A 30 11.54 18.13 -45.72
C ALA A 30 11.27 16.98 -44.75
N THR A 31 12.15 16.80 -43.76
CA THR A 31 11.94 15.88 -42.66
C THR A 31 10.70 16.36 -41.92
N ALA A 32 9.66 15.54 -41.91
CA ALA A 32 8.67 15.59 -40.83
C ALA A 32 9.45 15.68 -39.51
N ALA A 33 9.14 16.67 -38.67
CA ALA A 33 9.87 16.93 -37.44
C ALA A 33 10.01 15.63 -36.64
N SER A 34 11.23 15.10 -36.53
CA SER A 34 11.51 13.92 -35.72
C SER A 34 11.28 14.29 -34.26
N LEU A 35 10.34 13.62 -33.60
CA LEU A 35 10.02 13.82 -32.19
C LEU A 35 11.28 13.58 -31.32
N ASP A 36 11.69 14.60 -30.56
CA ASP A 36 12.84 14.49 -29.66
C ASP A 36 12.49 13.68 -28.41
N ILE A 37 13.15 12.55 -28.21
CA ILE A 37 12.90 11.65 -27.07
C ILE A 37 13.96 11.87 -25.99
N TYR A 38 13.52 12.09 -24.75
CA TYR A 38 14.32 12.25 -23.54
C TYR A 38 14.00 11.18 -22.51
N ASP A 39 15.00 10.75 -21.74
CA ASP A 39 14.79 9.82 -20.63
C ASP A 39 14.09 10.51 -19.46
N VAL A 40 14.55 11.70 -19.08
CA VAL A 40 13.91 12.50 -18.03
C VAL A 40 13.76 13.94 -18.52
N VAL A 41 12.53 14.44 -18.47
CA VAL A 41 12.22 15.86 -18.68
C VAL A 41 11.79 16.43 -17.35
N CYS A 42 12.54 17.38 -16.81
CA CYS A 42 12.20 18.09 -15.58
C CYS A 42 11.68 19.48 -15.90
N VAL A 43 10.55 19.84 -15.31
CA VAL A 43 9.86 21.13 -15.50
C VAL A 43 10.02 21.95 -14.23
N GLY A 44 10.74 23.06 -14.31
CA GLY A 44 11.07 23.93 -13.18
C GLY A 44 12.55 23.83 -12.75
N GLY A 45 13.28 24.92 -12.99
CA GLY A 45 14.70 25.14 -12.68
C GLY A 45 14.96 25.70 -11.28
N GLY A 46 14.07 25.43 -10.33
CA GLY A 46 14.30 25.74 -8.92
C GLY A 46 15.32 24.81 -8.25
N PRO A 47 15.61 24.99 -6.96
CA PRO A 47 16.57 24.15 -6.23
C PRO A 47 16.27 22.65 -6.30
N ALA A 48 15.00 22.25 -6.25
CA ALA A 48 14.61 20.83 -6.33
C ALA A 48 14.88 20.23 -7.72
N GLY A 49 14.35 20.85 -8.78
CA GLY A 49 14.55 20.37 -10.16
C GLY A 49 16.02 20.30 -10.56
N LEU A 50 16.79 21.36 -10.28
CA LEU A 50 18.23 21.39 -10.55
C LEU A 50 19.00 20.36 -9.71
N SER A 51 18.60 20.12 -8.46
CA SER A 51 19.22 19.09 -7.62
C SER A 51 18.97 17.69 -8.15
N LEU A 52 17.77 17.38 -8.62
CA LEU A 52 17.46 16.09 -9.27
C LEU A 52 18.34 15.89 -10.51
N LEU A 53 18.38 16.86 -11.42
CA LEU A 53 19.16 16.75 -12.65
C LEU A 53 20.66 16.65 -12.38
N THR A 54 21.16 17.41 -11.42
CA THR A 54 22.56 17.34 -10.98
C THR A 54 22.86 15.97 -10.37
N ALA A 55 21.98 15.43 -9.52
CA ALA A 55 22.12 14.10 -8.95
C ALA A 55 22.21 13.01 -10.02
N LEU A 56 21.27 13.02 -10.99
CA LEU A 56 21.25 12.06 -12.11
C LEU A 56 22.50 12.18 -12.98
N ARG A 57 22.97 13.39 -13.27
CA ARG A 57 24.18 13.55 -14.09
C ARG A 57 25.46 13.20 -13.32
N SER A 58 25.46 13.40 -12.00
CA SER A 58 26.62 13.11 -11.14
C SER A 58 26.82 11.60 -10.84
N SER A 59 25.76 10.79 -10.91
CA SER A 59 25.87 9.34 -10.69
C SER A 59 26.39 8.62 -11.93
N LYS A 60 27.35 7.71 -11.73
CA LYS A 60 27.88 6.85 -12.81
C LYS A 60 26.78 6.00 -13.45
N ALA A 61 25.79 5.59 -12.66
CA ALA A 61 24.70 4.74 -13.14
C ALA A 61 23.74 5.48 -14.06
N THR A 62 23.48 6.77 -13.85
CA THR A 62 22.45 7.53 -14.58
C THR A 62 23.03 8.64 -15.48
N SER A 63 24.35 8.85 -15.44
CA SER A 63 25.09 9.81 -16.28
C SER A 63 24.94 9.62 -17.78
N HIS A 64 24.48 8.47 -18.26
CA HIS A 64 24.25 8.21 -19.69
C HIS A 64 22.83 8.58 -20.16
N LEU A 65 21.90 8.88 -19.25
CA LEU A 65 20.52 9.23 -19.59
C LEU A 65 20.46 10.58 -20.33
N ARG A 66 19.57 10.70 -21.33
CA ARG A 66 19.30 11.96 -22.02
C ARG A 66 18.33 12.80 -21.18
N LEU A 67 18.81 13.91 -20.63
CA LEU A 67 18.06 14.74 -19.68
C LEU A 67 17.71 16.10 -20.32
N ALA A 68 16.53 16.62 -20.03
CA ALA A 68 16.11 17.98 -20.37
C ALA A 68 15.57 18.74 -19.16
N LEU A 69 15.84 20.05 -19.12
CA LEU A 69 15.23 21.01 -18.20
C LEU A 69 14.36 21.98 -19.00
N VAL A 70 13.09 22.12 -18.64
CA VAL A 70 12.19 23.16 -19.17
C VAL A 70 11.99 24.22 -18.09
N GLU A 71 12.38 25.45 -18.37
CA GLU A 71 12.24 26.58 -17.44
C GLU A 71 11.70 27.82 -18.18
N SER A 72 10.70 28.44 -17.59
CA SER A 72 10.09 29.69 -18.07
C SER A 72 11.00 30.91 -17.88
N GLN A 73 11.83 30.91 -16.84
CA GLN A 73 12.75 31.99 -16.49
C GLN A 73 14.07 31.91 -17.26
N ASP A 74 14.78 33.05 -17.27
CA ASP A 74 16.11 33.16 -17.85
C ASP A 74 17.19 32.67 -16.86
N LEU A 75 17.76 31.50 -17.12
CA LEU A 75 18.76 30.89 -16.24
C LEU A 75 20.11 31.63 -16.30
N ASP A 76 20.39 32.41 -17.35
CA ASP A 76 21.62 33.20 -17.44
C ASP A 76 21.74 34.23 -16.32
N ARG A 77 20.59 34.76 -15.86
CA ARG A 77 20.55 35.67 -14.71
C ARG A 77 20.97 34.97 -13.42
N ALA A 78 20.54 33.73 -13.22
CA ALA A 78 20.92 32.92 -12.07
C ALA A 78 22.40 32.50 -12.11
N ARG A 79 22.94 32.20 -13.31
CA ARG A 79 24.36 31.88 -13.51
C ARG A 79 25.28 33.04 -13.14
N LYS A 80 24.88 34.26 -13.52
CA LYS A 80 25.63 35.50 -13.27
C LYS A 80 25.27 36.15 -11.94
N TRP A 81 24.45 35.51 -11.12
CA TRP A 81 24.01 36.08 -9.86
C TRP A 81 25.20 36.35 -8.93
N HIS A 82 25.34 37.61 -8.55
CA HIS A 82 26.31 38.10 -7.59
C HIS A 82 25.70 39.34 -6.93
N LEU A 83 25.81 39.43 -5.61
CA LEU A 83 25.39 40.59 -4.83
C LEU A 83 26.59 41.12 -4.05
N PRO A 84 26.64 42.44 -3.77
CA PRO A 84 27.58 43.01 -2.82
C PRO A 84 27.58 42.29 -1.47
N PRO A 85 28.71 42.21 -0.74
CA PRO A 85 28.81 41.51 0.55
C PRO A 85 27.84 42.02 1.63
N ASP A 86 27.37 43.25 1.51
CA ASP A 86 26.44 43.94 2.40
C ASP A 86 24.95 43.76 2.02
N GLN A 87 24.65 43.06 0.93
CA GLN A 87 23.29 42.86 0.43
C GLN A 87 22.93 41.39 0.27
N TYR A 88 21.73 41.00 0.68
CA TYR A 88 21.21 39.64 0.59
C TYR A 88 19.87 39.57 -0.14
N SER A 89 19.63 38.44 -0.78
CA SER A 89 18.37 38.06 -1.40
C SER A 89 17.32 37.76 -0.35
N ASN A 90 16.09 38.25 -0.55
CA ASN A 90 14.99 38.04 0.40
C ASN A 90 14.60 36.56 0.60
N ARG A 91 15.00 35.66 -0.31
CA ARG A 91 14.78 34.21 -0.18
C ARG A 91 16.04 33.52 0.30
N ALA A 92 16.19 33.47 1.62
CA ALA A 92 17.19 32.65 2.31
C ALA A 92 16.51 31.47 3.02
N SER A 93 17.20 30.32 3.02
CA SER A 93 16.69 29.09 3.63
C SER A 93 17.76 28.47 4.54
N SER A 94 17.28 27.83 5.60
CA SER A 94 18.11 27.05 6.51
C SER A 94 18.25 25.63 5.98
N LEU A 95 19.47 25.24 5.58
CA LEU A 95 19.76 23.89 5.09
C LEU A 95 20.12 22.97 6.24
N THR A 96 19.36 21.89 6.39
CA THR A 96 19.70 20.84 7.37
C THR A 96 21.01 20.14 6.97
N PRO A 97 21.74 19.56 7.93
CA PRO A 97 22.89 18.70 7.66
C PRO A 97 22.66 17.65 6.57
N SER A 98 21.47 17.03 6.54
CA SER A 98 21.09 16.07 5.49
C SER A 98 21.05 16.69 4.09
N SER A 99 20.45 17.87 3.97
CA SER A 99 20.35 18.61 2.70
C SER A 99 21.73 19.11 2.23
N GLN A 100 22.52 19.66 3.15
CA GLN A 100 23.90 20.08 2.87
C GLN A 100 24.76 18.88 2.43
N SER A 101 24.62 17.74 3.10
CA SER A 101 25.33 16.51 2.77
C SER A 101 24.93 16.00 1.39
N PHE A 102 23.64 16.06 1.04
CA PHE A 102 23.18 15.72 -0.31
C PHE A 102 23.76 16.64 -1.38
N LEU A 103 23.76 17.96 -1.18
CA LEU A 103 24.39 18.90 -2.11
C LEU A 103 25.90 18.66 -2.24
N SER A 104 26.55 18.22 -1.17
CA SER A 104 27.97 17.82 -1.20
C SER A 104 28.19 16.53 -1.97
N GLN A 105 27.32 15.54 -1.80
CA GLN A 105 27.39 14.23 -2.49
C GLN A 105 27.27 14.38 -4.01
N ILE A 106 26.40 15.27 -4.49
CA ILE A 106 26.25 15.55 -5.93
C ILE A 106 27.32 16.53 -6.48
N GLY A 107 28.19 17.04 -5.60
CA GLY A 107 29.27 17.97 -5.92
C GLY A 107 28.81 19.42 -6.13
N ALA A 108 27.57 19.77 -5.82
CA ALA A 108 27.09 21.15 -5.93
C ALA A 108 27.66 22.04 -4.82
N TRP A 109 27.90 21.50 -3.63
CA TRP A 109 28.38 22.27 -2.47
C TRP A 109 29.76 22.91 -2.70
N SER A 110 30.64 22.32 -3.51
CA SER A 110 31.93 22.92 -3.85
C SER A 110 31.83 24.19 -4.71
N HIS A 111 30.68 24.44 -5.31
CA HIS A 111 30.39 25.63 -6.11
C HIS A 111 29.55 26.67 -5.37
N ILE A 112 29.15 26.37 -4.12
CA ILE A 112 28.48 27.34 -3.24
C ILE A 112 29.48 28.41 -2.85
N ASP A 113 29.04 29.67 -2.91
CA ASP A 113 29.82 30.77 -2.36
C ASP A 113 29.77 30.69 -0.82
N THR A 114 30.83 30.17 -0.21
CA THR A 114 30.90 29.93 1.24
C THR A 114 30.98 31.22 2.05
N SER A 115 31.43 32.33 1.46
CA SER A 115 31.40 33.65 2.11
C SER A 115 29.98 34.13 2.43
N ARG A 116 29.00 33.53 1.73
CA ARG A 116 27.56 33.83 1.80
C ARG A 116 26.77 32.80 2.61
N VAL A 117 27.46 31.87 3.29
CA VAL A 117 26.85 30.80 4.10
C VAL A 117 27.13 31.03 5.57
N GLN A 118 26.08 31.00 6.40
CA GLN A 118 26.22 31.12 7.85
C GLN A 118 25.80 29.83 8.56
N PRO A 119 26.75 29.03 9.10
CA PRO A 119 26.42 27.96 10.03
C PRO A 119 25.93 28.54 11.38
N TYR A 120 24.95 27.91 12.00
CA TYR A 120 24.54 28.22 13.37
C TYR A 120 24.45 26.96 14.24
N GLN A 121 24.92 27.07 15.48
CA GLN A 121 25.09 25.95 16.42
C GLN A 121 24.04 25.95 17.53
N HIS A 122 23.33 27.07 17.70
CA HIS A 122 22.33 27.26 18.73
C HIS A 122 21.02 27.75 18.11
N MET A 123 19.90 27.31 18.65
CA MET A 123 18.59 27.88 18.35
C MET A 123 17.80 28.07 19.65
N ARG A 124 17.33 29.29 19.89
CA ARG A 124 16.53 29.67 21.07
C ARG A 124 15.08 29.82 20.66
N VAL A 125 14.20 29.08 21.34
CA VAL A 125 12.78 29.04 21.01
C VAL A 125 11.93 29.25 22.26
N TRP A 126 11.04 30.24 22.25
CA TRP A 126 10.19 30.52 23.41
C TRP A 126 8.75 30.90 23.03
N ASP A 127 7.87 30.75 24.01
CA ASP A 127 6.45 31.11 23.90
C ASP A 127 6.22 32.61 24.19
N GLY A 128 5.29 33.23 23.47
CA GLY A 128 4.94 34.63 23.62
C GLY A 128 4.13 34.96 24.88
N LEU A 129 3.37 34.00 25.42
CA LEU A 129 2.44 34.21 26.53
C LEU A 129 3.00 33.81 27.92
N SER A 130 4.06 33.01 27.97
CA SER A 130 4.67 32.57 29.23
C SER A 130 6.16 32.96 29.30
N SER A 131 6.53 33.78 30.29
CA SER A 131 7.91 34.27 30.49
C SER A 131 8.89 33.22 31.03
N THR A 132 8.46 31.97 31.18
CA THR A 132 9.22 30.92 31.90
C THR A 132 9.48 29.66 31.07
N SER A 133 9.20 29.70 29.76
CA SER A 133 9.24 28.55 28.83
C SER A 133 10.15 28.83 27.63
N CYS A 134 11.47 28.74 27.82
CA CYS A 134 12.47 28.82 26.74
C CYS A 134 13.10 27.44 26.52
N ILE A 135 13.17 26.98 25.27
CA ILE A 135 13.86 25.76 24.87
C ILE A 135 15.10 26.15 24.08
N SER A 136 16.26 25.65 24.50
CA SER A 136 17.50 25.71 23.75
C SER A 136 17.72 24.41 22.95
N PHE A 137 17.99 24.57 21.67
CA PHE A 137 18.52 23.53 20.81
C PHE A 137 20.01 23.82 20.60
N ASP A 138 20.85 23.07 21.29
CA ASP A 138 22.30 23.17 21.19
C ASP A 138 22.84 21.91 20.51
N SER A 139 23.76 22.07 19.55
CA SER A 139 24.45 20.91 18.96
C SER A 139 25.38 20.26 20.00
N PRO A 140 25.30 18.94 20.26
CA PRO A 140 26.20 18.29 21.21
C PRO A 140 27.63 18.25 20.63
N ALA A 141 28.59 18.88 21.31
CA ALA A 141 30.00 18.79 20.91
C ALA A 141 30.44 17.30 20.86
N PRO A 142 31.09 16.82 19.78
CA PRO A 142 31.83 17.57 18.75
C PRO A 142 31.12 17.70 17.38
N GLU A 143 29.78 17.59 17.33
CA GLU A 143 28.99 17.52 16.08
C GLU A 143 28.91 18.86 15.29
N PRO A 144 28.66 18.80 13.97
CA PRO A 144 28.57 19.98 13.10
C PRO A 144 27.37 20.90 13.41
N ALA A 145 27.34 22.08 12.78
CA ALA A 145 26.29 23.09 12.92
C ALA A 145 24.86 22.51 12.75
N ILE A 146 23.88 23.05 13.49
CA ILE A 146 22.48 22.61 13.45
C ILE A 146 21.90 22.76 12.04
N ALA A 147 22.26 23.83 11.36
CA ALA A 147 21.95 24.07 9.95
C ALA A 147 22.84 25.19 9.38
N HIS A 148 22.76 25.36 8.06
CA HIS A 148 23.48 26.39 7.31
C HIS A 148 22.49 27.32 6.63
N MET A 149 22.49 28.60 6.99
CA MET A 149 21.74 29.62 6.27
C MET A 149 22.45 29.99 4.97
N THR A 150 21.70 30.01 3.87
CA THR A 150 22.18 30.46 2.56
C THR A 150 21.01 30.98 1.73
N GLU A 151 21.29 31.83 0.75
CA GLU A 151 20.28 32.25 -0.23
C GLU A 151 19.97 31.13 -1.21
N ASN A 152 18.71 31.07 -1.63
CA ASN A 152 18.28 30.10 -2.63
C ASN A 152 18.98 30.35 -3.98
N GLN A 153 19.32 31.60 -4.32
CA GLN A 153 20.05 31.94 -5.54
C GLN A 153 21.50 31.42 -5.52
N ASN A 154 22.16 31.42 -4.36
CA ASN A 154 23.48 30.81 -4.20
C ASN A 154 23.43 29.30 -4.51
N ILE A 155 22.39 28.60 -4.04
CA ILE A 155 22.16 27.17 -4.34
C ILE A 155 21.92 26.94 -5.83
N ILE A 156 21.04 27.73 -6.45
CA ILE A 156 20.72 27.61 -7.88
C ILE A 156 21.98 27.84 -8.73
N ARG A 157 22.75 28.91 -8.45
CA ARG A 157 24.01 29.20 -9.14
C ARG A 157 25.00 28.04 -9.00
N ALA A 158 25.16 27.50 -7.79
CA ALA A 158 26.07 26.38 -7.54
C ALA A 158 25.66 25.10 -8.27
N LEU A 159 24.35 24.78 -8.31
CA LEU A 159 23.82 23.64 -9.08
C LEU A 159 24.04 23.82 -10.58
N LEU A 160 23.81 25.02 -11.12
CA LEU A 160 24.06 25.34 -12.52
C LEU A 160 25.55 25.25 -12.87
N ALA A 161 26.43 25.80 -12.03
CA ALA A 161 27.88 25.70 -12.21
C ALA A 161 28.36 24.24 -12.15
N ARG A 162 27.75 23.43 -11.26
CA ARG A 162 28.03 21.99 -11.19
C ARG A 162 27.56 21.27 -12.44
N LEU A 163 26.36 21.57 -12.95
CA LEU A 163 25.86 20.99 -14.20
C LEU A 163 26.75 21.35 -15.40
N ASP A 164 27.28 22.56 -15.47
CA ASP A 164 28.21 22.96 -16.55
C ASP A 164 29.55 22.22 -16.48
N SER A 165 29.98 21.84 -15.27
CA SER A 165 31.19 21.01 -15.08
C SER A 165 30.99 19.54 -15.48
N LEU A 166 29.75 19.13 -15.71
CA LEU A 166 29.35 17.78 -16.12
C LEU A 166 29.00 17.76 -17.62
N GLU A 167 28.64 16.58 -18.14
CA GLU A 167 28.19 16.49 -19.52
C GLU A 167 26.90 17.32 -19.77
N PRO A 168 26.81 18.00 -20.93
CA PRO A 168 25.73 18.93 -21.21
C PRO A 168 24.36 18.25 -21.24
N ILE A 169 23.38 18.88 -20.60
CA ILE A 169 21.96 18.53 -20.68
C ILE A 169 21.24 19.47 -21.64
N SER A 170 20.06 19.09 -22.14
CA SER A 170 19.25 20.01 -22.95
C SER A 170 18.56 21.04 -22.05
N LEU A 171 19.04 22.27 -22.06
CA LEU A 171 18.44 23.39 -21.35
C LEU A 171 17.47 24.13 -22.28
N LEU A 172 16.18 24.08 -21.95
CA LEU A 172 15.09 24.75 -22.65
C LEU A 172 14.57 25.87 -21.73
N ASP A 173 15.37 26.92 -21.56
CA ASP A 173 15.02 28.08 -20.75
C ASP A 173 14.19 29.10 -21.57
N LYS A 174 13.62 30.12 -20.90
CA LYS A 174 12.70 31.11 -21.52
C LYS A 174 11.51 30.45 -22.24
N THR A 175 11.16 29.22 -21.84
CA THR A 175 10.19 28.37 -22.53
C THR A 175 9.21 27.79 -21.52
N SER A 176 7.92 28.05 -21.71
CA SER A 176 6.84 27.43 -20.93
C SER A 176 6.21 26.25 -21.67
N ILE A 177 5.50 25.40 -20.92
CA ILE A 177 4.70 24.30 -21.44
C ILE A 177 3.30 24.82 -21.76
N THR A 178 2.80 24.51 -22.96
CA THR A 178 1.44 24.86 -23.37
C THR A 178 0.47 23.69 -23.22
N ASP A 179 0.94 22.47 -23.48
CA ASP A 179 0.11 21.26 -23.44
C ASP A 179 0.95 20.02 -23.12
N VAL A 180 0.34 19.03 -22.45
CA VAL A 180 0.94 17.72 -22.20
C VAL A 180 -0.13 16.66 -22.46
N HIS A 181 0.18 15.68 -23.32
CA HIS A 181 -0.71 14.55 -23.64
C HIS A 181 0.10 13.27 -23.82
N LEU A 182 -0.55 12.11 -23.83
CA LEU A 182 0.11 10.85 -24.15
C LEU A 182 0.31 10.69 -25.66
N GLY A 183 1.40 10.05 -26.06
CA GLY A 183 1.68 9.78 -27.47
C GLY A 183 0.53 9.03 -28.17
N PRO A 184 0.31 9.27 -29.48
CA PRO A 184 -0.73 8.58 -30.22
C PRO A 184 -0.47 7.06 -30.26
N PRO A 185 -1.52 6.22 -30.27
CA PRO A 185 -1.37 4.78 -30.44
C PRO A 185 -0.70 4.48 -31.80
N PRO A 186 0.07 3.39 -31.91
CA PRO A 186 0.72 3.04 -33.16
C PRO A 186 -0.32 2.81 -34.27
N SER A 187 -0.18 3.53 -35.37
CA SER A 187 -1.07 3.40 -36.53
C SER A 187 -0.70 2.17 -37.36
N SER A 188 -1.45 1.06 -37.21
CA SER A 188 -1.38 -0.17 -38.04
C SER A 188 -0.04 -0.91 -38.05
N PRO A 189 0.02 -2.20 -38.47
CA PRO A 189 1.17 -3.06 -38.17
C PRO A 189 2.40 -2.61 -38.96
N ALA A 190 3.28 -1.86 -38.30
CA ALA A 190 4.58 -1.50 -38.83
C ALA A 190 5.43 -2.77 -38.98
N PRO A 191 6.22 -2.90 -40.06
CA PRO A 191 7.07 -4.06 -40.32
C PRO A 191 8.08 -4.28 -39.18
N GLU A 192 8.52 -5.53 -39.01
CA GLU A 192 9.32 -6.13 -37.90
C GLU A 192 10.67 -5.47 -37.55
N HIS A 193 10.93 -4.22 -37.94
CA HIS A 193 12.09 -3.45 -37.54
C HIS A 193 11.72 -2.10 -36.89
N ALA A 194 11.63 -2.13 -35.56
CA ALA A 194 12.03 -1.05 -34.65
C ALA A 194 11.38 0.35 -34.80
N SER A 195 10.05 0.46 -34.71
CA SER A 195 9.44 1.70 -34.20
C SER A 195 9.24 1.57 -32.68
N LEU A 196 9.96 2.35 -31.87
CA LEU A 196 9.70 2.47 -30.44
C LEU A 196 8.22 2.85 -30.23
N ASN A 197 7.48 2.04 -29.47
CA ASN A 197 6.12 2.39 -29.09
C ASN A 197 6.15 3.48 -28.00
N LEU A 198 5.86 4.71 -28.39
CA LEU A 198 5.83 5.88 -27.50
C LEU A 198 4.41 6.24 -27.03
N SER A 199 3.41 5.38 -27.27
CA SER A 199 2.01 5.69 -26.92
C SER A 199 1.80 5.93 -25.43
N SER A 200 2.67 5.38 -24.58
CA SER A 200 2.64 5.61 -23.13
C SER A 200 3.45 6.82 -22.68
N TYR A 201 4.31 7.40 -23.53
CA TYR A 201 5.23 8.46 -23.14
C TYR A 201 4.50 9.81 -23.15
N PRO A 202 4.67 10.65 -22.10
CA PRO A 202 4.19 12.02 -22.14
C PRO A 202 4.87 12.83 -23.25
N HIS A 203 4.06 13.39 -24.14
CA HIS A 203 4.43 14.37 -25.15
C HIS A 203 4.18 15.77 -24.59
N VAL A 204 5.25 16.55 -24.44
CA VAL A 204 5.24 17.90 -23.90
C VAL A 204 5.38 18.89 -25.04
N THR A 205 4.36 19.73 -25.23
CA THR A 205 4.38 20.80 -26.22
C THR A 205 4.85 22.09 -25.57
N LEU A 206 5.94 22.64 -26.13
CA LEU A 206 6.57 23.87 -25.68
C LEU A 206 5.90 25.09 -26.32
N SER A 207 6.04 26.25 -25.69
CA SER A 207 5.59 27.55 -26.24
C SER A 207 6.15 27.90 -27.62
N SER A 208 7.29 27.31 -28.00
CA SER A 208 7.85 27.37 -29.37
C SER A 208 7.09 26.51 -30.40
N LYS A 209 6.04 25.79 -29.98
CA LYS A 209 5.29 24.75 -30.73
C LYS A 209 6.11 23.50 -31.07
N HIS A 210 7.31 23.36 -30.49
CA HIS A 210 8.10 22.12 -30.56
C HIS A 210 7.56 21.12 -29.53
N THR A 211 7.42 19.85 -29.92
CA THR A 211 6.96 18.78 -29.03
C THR A 211 8.12 17.82 -28.74
N ILE A 212 8.30 17.48 -27.46
CA ILE A 212 9.31 16.52 -26.98
C ILE A 212 8.61 15.37 -26.24
N ALA A 213 9.16 14.16 -26.30
CA ALA A 213 8.66 13.01 -25.56
C ALA A 213 9.55 12.69 -24.36
N ALA A 214 8.94 12.36 -23.22
CA ALA A 214 9.63 12.02 -21.98
C ALA A 214 9.37 10.55 -21.61
N ARG A 215 10.42 9.77 -21.29
CA ARG A 215 10.25 8.45 -20.66
C ARG A 215 9.75 8.57 -19.22
N LEU A 216 10.22 9.63 -18.53
CA LEU A 216 9.74 10.11 -17.24
C LEU A 216 9.62 11.64 -17.27
N LEU A 217 8.42 12.16 -17.00
CA LEU A 217 8.14 13.59 -16.87
C LEU A 217 8.12 13.98 -15.38
N VAL A 218 8.89 15.00 -15.00
CA VAL A 218 9.00 15.44 -13.60
C VAL A 218 8.55 16.89 -13.44
N GLY A 219 7.57 17.13 -12.59
CA GLY A 219 7.13 18.48 -12.18
C GLY A 219 7.87 18.96 -10.94
N ALA A 220 8.54 20.11 -11.03
CA ALA A 220 9.29 20.76 -9.96
C ALA A 220 9.02 22.28 -9.86
N ASP A 221 7.94 22.75 -10.50
CA ASP A 221 7.51 24.14 -10.65
C ASP A 221 6.38 24.57 -9.68
N GLY A 222 6.02 23.69 -8.75
CA GLY A 222 5.16 23.99 -7.60
C GLY A 222 3.65 23.97 -7.88
N LEU A 223 2.88 24.71 -7.08
CA LEU A 223 1.40 24.59 -6.98
C LEU A 223 0.63 24.83 -8.29
N ASN A 224 1.22 25.39 -9.34
CA ASN A 224 0.56 25.58 -10.64
C ASN A 224 1.17 24.73 -11.77
N SER A 225 1.88 23.66 -11.40
CA SER A 225 2.55 22.75 -12.33
C SER A 225 1.63 22.19 -13.42
N PRO A 226 1.92 22.42 -14.72
CA PRO A 226 1.24 21.76 -15.83
C PRO A 226 1.38 20.24 -15.77
N VAL A 227 2.52 19.74 -15.27
CA VAL A 227 2.79 18.30 -15.09
C VAL A 227 1.81 17.69 -14.09
N ARG A 228 1.53 18.38 -12.98
CA ARG A 228 0.55 17.91 -11.99
C ARG A 228 -0.85 17.86 -12.57
N THR A 229 -1.25 18.89 -13.33
CA THR A 229 -2.55 18.94 -14.00
C THR A 229 -2.71 17.78 -14.98
N PHE A 230 -1.69 17.52 -15.81
CA PHE A 230 -1.65 16.38 -16.71
C PHE A 230 -1.74 15.03 -15.97
N ALA A 231 -1.01 14.90 -14.86
CA ALA A 231 -1.01 13.68 -14.04
C ALA A 231 -2.34 13.42 -13.31
N GLY A 232 -3.30 14.36 -13.29
CA GLY A 232 -4.54 14.23 -12.54
C GLY A 232 -4.35 14.17 -11.02
N ILE A 233 -3.20 14.60 -10.51
CA ILE A 233 -2.88 14.54 -9.08
C ILE A 233 -3.57 15.71 -8.37
N GLN A 234 -4.48 15.38 -7.44
CA GLN A 234 -5.22 16.37 -6.66
C GLN A 234 -4.38 16.90 -5.48
N THR A 235 -4.54 18.18 -5.15
CA THR A 235 -3.93 18.78 -3.96
C THR A 235 -5.01 19.04 -2.91
N ARG A 236 -4.82 18.54 -1.69
CA ARG A 236 -5.73 18.76 -0.54
C ARG A 236 -5.08 19.68 0.48
N GLY A 237 -5.88 20.42 1.24
CA GLY A 237 -5.43 21.24 2.37
C GLY A 237 -6.30 22.48 2.58
N TRP A 238 -5.87 23.37 3.47
CA TRP A 238 -6.59 24.59 3.86
C TRP A 238 -5.65 25.78 4.00
N ASP A 239 -6.22 26.98 3.97
CA ASP A 239 -5.47 28.21 4.16
C ASP A 239 -5.32 28.50 5.65
N TYR A 240 -4.14 28.92 6.07
CA TYR A 240 -3.91 29.29 7.48
C TYR A 240 -4.50 30.66 7.83
N ASP A 241 -4.98 31.41 6.84
CA ASP A 241 -5.32 32.84 6.98
C ASP A 241 -4.18 33.62 7.67
N ARG A 242 -2.95 33.34 7.21
CA ARG A 242 -1.71 33.96 7.69
C ARG A 242 -0.82 34.35 6.53
N HIS A 243 -0.06 35.42 6.72
CA HIS A 243 0.97 35.88 5.82
C HIS A 243 2.34 35.80 6.50
N GLY A 244 3.35 35.32 5.78
CA GLY A 244 4.75 35.43 6.19
C GLY A 244 5.33 36.75 5.68
N VAL A 245 5.70 37.65 6.59
CA VAL A 245 6.47 38.87 6.29
C VAL A 245 7.96 38.54 6.37
N VAL A 246 8.72 38.87 5.33
CA VAL A 246 10.16 38.63 5.26
C VAL A 246 10.90 39.93 5.00
N ALA A 247 12.10 40.06 5.57
CA ALA A 247 12.99 41.20 5.37
C ALA A 247 14.44 40.80 5.69
N THR A 248 15.40 41.54 5.12
CA THR A 248 16.82 41.42 5.49
C THR A 248 17.14 42.54 6.48
N LEU A 249 17.60 42.16 7.66
CA LEU A 249 17.82 43.04 8.81
C LEU A 249 19.32 43.18 9.11
N LYS A 250 19.72 44.33 9.67
CA LYS A 250 21.03 44.57 10.27
C LYS A 250 20.89 44.70 11.79
N LEU A 251 21.79 44.07 12.55
CA LEU A 251 21.76 44.02 14.02
C LEU A 251 22.77 45.00 14.64
N SER A 252 22.54 45.37 15.92
CA SER A 252 23.32 46.38 16.67
C SER A 252 24.66 45.87 17.21
N SER A 253 24.79 44.58 17.49
CA SER A 253 26.04 44.00 17.98
C SER A 253 26.68 43.11 16.91
N GLU A 254 28.01 43.18 16.80
CA GLU A 254 28.82 42.19 16.08
C GLU A 254 28.91 40.85 16.84
N SER A 255 28.24 40.70 18.00
CA SER A 255 28.40 39.56 18.91
C SER A 255 27.81 38.23 18.41
N SER A 256 27.24 38.18 17.19
CA SER A 256 27.06 36.93 16.44
C SER A 256 28.38 36.43 15.80
N HIS A 257 29.44 37.24 15.82
CA HIS A 257 30.82 36.91 15.47
C HIS A 257 31.76 37.43 16.55
N ASN A 258 31.96 36.64 17.62
CA ASN A 258 33.18 36.79 18.42
C ASN A 258 34.35 36.18 17.61
N PRO A 259 35.33 36.95 17.12
CA PRO A 259 36.47 36.41 16.39
C PRO A 259 37.34 35.47 17.25
N GLU A 260 37.28 35.56 18.57
CA GLU A 260 37.96 34.66 19.51
C GLU A 260 37.16 33.39 19.85
N ASN A 261 35.84 33.36 19.54
CA ASN A 261 35.01 32.16 19.68
C ASN A 261 33.97 32.05 18.52
N PRO A 262 34.39 31.58 17.33
CA PRO A 262 33.52 31.45 16.16
C PRO A 262 32.43 30.37 16.27
N ARG A 263 32.23 29.76 17.45
CA ARG A 263 31.39 28.56 17.65
C ARG A 263 29.98 28.81 18.19
N GLY A 264 29.51 30.07 18.29
CA GLY A 264 28.29 30.39 19.05
C GLY A 264 27.20 31.15 18.30
N VAL A 265 26.96 30.93 17.00
CA VAL A 265 25.89 31.67 16.28
C VAL A 265 24.52 31.10 16.65
N THR A 266 23.61 31.98 17.06
CA THR A 266 22.27 31.61 17.57
C THR A 266 21.17 32.09 16.62
N ALA A 267 20.26 31.17 16.26
CA ALA A 267 18.99 31.49 15.61
C ALA A 267 17.88 31.68 16.67
N TYR A 268 16.96 32.61 16.43
CA TYR A 268 15.91 32.94 17.39
C TYR A 268 14.52 32.71 16.79
N GLN A 269 13.60 32.13 17.57
CA GLN A 269 12.20 31.98 17.18
C GLN A 269 11.26 32.17 18.37
N ARG A 270 10.31 33.07 18.25
CA ARG A 270 9.25 33.31 19.25
C ARG A 270 7.89 32.95 18.70
N PHE A 271 7.11 32.18 19.46
CA PHE A 271 5.72 31.83 19.09
C PHE A 271 4.74 32.87 19.64
N LEU A 272 4.27 33.78 18.78
CA LEU A 272 3.21 34.74 19.12
C LEU A 272 1.82 34.14 18.77
N PRO A 273 0.74 34.58 19.42
CA PRO A 273 -0.62 34.09 19.12
C PRO A 273 -1.07 34.36 17.67
N THR A 274 -0.52 35.39 17.02
CA THR A 274 -0.79 35.72 15.62
C THR A 274 0.05 34.90 14.64
N GLY A 275 1.14 34.28 15.11
CA GLY A 275 2.04 33.42 14.35
C GLY A 275 3.49 33.58 14.81
N PRO A 276 4.40 32.65 14.47
CA PRO A 276 5.79 32.74 14.91
C PRO A 276 6.55 33.86 14.20
N ILE A 277 7.47 34.48 14.93
CA ILE A 277 8.50 35.36 14.41
C ILE A 277 9.87 34.70 14.59
N ALA A 278 10.66 34.67 13.52
CA ALA A 278 11.98 34.06 13.50
C ALA A 278 13.03 35.02 12.93
N LEU A 279 14.22 34.97 13.52
CA LEU A 279 15.40 35.74 13.11
C LEU A 279 16.55 34.76 12.91
N LEU A 280 16.96 34.60 11.65
CA LEU A 280 17.95 33.60 11.23
C LEU A 280 19.23 34.31 10.79
N ALA A 281 20.36 34.00 11.42
CA ALA A 281 21.62 34.68 11.16
C ALA A 281 22.12 34.49 9.72
N LEU A 282 22.59 35.57 9.11
CA LEU A 282 23.33 35.60 7.86
C LEU A 282 24.79 36.02 8.17
N PRO A 283 25.74 35.85 7.24
CA PRO A 283 27.13 36.28 7.46
C PRO A 283 27.22 37.76 7.84
N GLY A 284 28.12 38.12 8.75
CA GLY A 284 28.26 39.49 9.25
C GLY A 284 27.12 39.92 10.19
N PRO A 285 26.81 41.23 10.30
CA PRO A 285 25.79 41.75 11.22
C PRO A 285 24.36 41.61 10.66
N TYR A 286 24.12 40.66 9.75
CA TYR A 286 22.86 40.56 9.00
C TYR A 286 22.02 39.36 9.47
N ALA A 287 20.70 39.46 9.32
CA ALA A 287 19.77 38.38 9.61
C ALA A 287 18.56 38.39 8.67
N SER A 288 18.01 37.21 8.40
CA SER A 288 16.75 37.05 7.68
C SER A 288 15.59 37.00 8.68
N LEU A 289 14.62 37.89 8.51
CA LEU A 289 13.35 37.90 9.24
C LEU A 289 12.34 36.99 8.54
N VAL A 290 11.61 36.21 9.34
CA VAL A 290 10.36 35.55 8.91
C VAL A 290 9.32 35.72 10.01
N TRP A 291 8.37 36.64 9.81
CA TRP A 291 7.28 36.91 10.75
C TRP A 291 5.94 36.49 10.17
N THR A 292 5.39 35.40 10.70
CA THR A 292 4.04 34.96 10.38
C THR A 292 3.02 35.73 11.22
N THR A 293 2.05 36.36 10.57
CA THR A 293 0.96 37.07 11.24
C THR A 293 -0.32 37.10 10.40
N THR A 294 -1.39 37.72 10.88
CA THR A 294 -2.64 37.90 10.13
C THR A 294 -2.43 38.77 8.89
N PRO A 295 -3.23 38.60 7.82
CA PRO A 295 -3.11 39.43 6.62
C PRO A 295 -3.21 40.93 6.91
N THR A 296 -4.05 41.32 7.88
CA THR A 296 -4.22 42.70 8.33
C THR A 296 -2.96 43.27 8.98
N GLN A 297 -2.34 42.54 9.91
CA GLN A 297 -1.09 42.95 10.54
C GLN A 297 0.08 42.93 9.56
N ALA A 298 0.13 41.96 8.64
CA ALA A 298 1.16 41.89 7.61
C ALA A 298 1.07 43.07 6.62
N ALA A 299 -0.14 43.45 6.21
CA ALA A 299 -0.38 44.65 5.40
C ALA A 299 0.03 45.92 6.17
N ARG A 300 -0.27 45.97 7.47
CA ARG A 300 0.12 47.07 8.34
C ARG A 300 1.64 47.22 8.43
N LEU A 301 2.37 46.14 8.73
CA LEU A 301 3.83 46.14 8.81
C LEU A 301 4.48 46.63 7.51
N LYS A 302 3.94 46.24 6.35
CA LYS A 302 4.40 46.73 5.05
C LYS A 302 4.11 48.21 4.79
N SER A 303 3.11 48.78 5.44
CA SER A 303 2.70 50.18 5.28
C SER A 303 3.46 51.15 6.20
N LEU A 304 4.19 50.63 7.20
CA LEU A 304 4.96 51.45 8.13
C LEU A 304 6.19 52.05 7.43
N ASN A 305 6.62 53.21 7.91
CA ASN A 305 7.96 53.70 7.58
C ASN A 305 9.04 52.76 8.17
N ILE A 306 10.28 52.90 7.72
CA ILE A 306 11.36 51.97 8.09
C ILE A 306 11.64 52.01 9.60
N GLU A 307 11.60 53.19 10.23
CA GLU A 307 11.87 53.36 11.67
C GLU A 307 10.82 52.66 12.53
N ASP A 308 9.54 52.85 12.21
CA ASP A 308 8.42 52.21 12.91
C ASP A 308 8.38 50.70 12.63
N PHE A 309 8.77 50.25 11.44
CA PHE A 309 8.91 48.82 11.15
C PHE A 309 10.01 48.17 12.01
N ILE A 310 11.17 48.82 12.13
CA ILE A 310 12.27 48.36 12.99
C ILE A 310 11.81 48.29 14.46
N ALA A 311 11.09 49.32 14.92
CA ALA A 311 10.51 49.32 16.26
C ALA A 311 9.55 48.14 16.48
N MET A 312 8.68 47.84 15.50
CA MET A 312 7.77 46.69 15.59
C MET A 312 8.50 45.35 15.64
N VAL A 313 9.59 45.18 14.88
CA VAL A 313 10.39 43.95 14.92
C VAL A 313 11.09 43.79 16.27
N ASN A 314 11.69 44.86 16.80
CA ASN A 314 12.33 44.84 18.11
C ASN A 314 11.31 44.58 19.23
N ALA A 315 10.15 45.22 19.16
CA ALA A 315 9.03 45.00 20.07
C ALA A 315 8.54 43.56 20.05
N ALA A 316 8.44 42.94 18.87
CA ALA A 316 7.97 41.57 18.72
C ALA A 316 8.85 40.53 19.41
N PHE A 317 10.13 40.80 19.63
CA PHE A 317 11.01 39.93 20.42
C PHE A 317 11.09 40.29 21.90
N ARG A 318 10.84 41.55 22.27
CA ARG A 318 11.11 42.08 23.63
C ARG A 318 9.85 42.28 24.48
N LEU A 319 8.77 42.78 23.90
CA LEU A 319 7.60 43.19 24.67
C LEU A 319 6.63 42.04 24.96
N SER A 320 5.74 42.26 25.92
CA SER A 320 4.61 41.36 26.17
C SER A 320 3.64 41.38 24.97
N VAL A 321 2.82 40.34 24.83
CA VAL A 321 1.82 40.28 23.74
C VAL A 321 0.81 41.42 23.85
N VAL A 322 0.45 41.83 25.07
CA VAL A 322 -0.50 42.94 25.30
C VAL A 322 0.06 44.25 24.79
N ASP A 323 1.34 44.52 25.07
CA ASP A 323 2.01 45.73 24.63
C ASP A 323 2.25 45.72 23.11
N LEU A 324 2.60 44.56 22.54
CA LEU A 324 2.75 44.39 21.10
C LEU A 324 1.41 44.61 20.36
N ASP A 325 0.30 44.07 20.89
CA ASP A 325 -1.03 44.27 20.34
C ASP A 325 -1.42 45.76 20.40
N TYR A 326 -1.08 46.48 21.47
CA TYR A 326 -1.26 47.93 21.54
C TYR A 326 -0.44 48.67 20.48
N MET A 327 0.83 48.32 20.28
CA MET A 327 1.67 48.94 19.24
C MET A 327 1.10 48.78 17.82
N PHE A 328 0.41 47.67 17.53
CA PHE A 328 -0.31 47.49 16.26
C PHE A 328 -1.50 48.44 16.08
N THR A 329 -2.05 49.01 17.15
CA THR A 329 -3.16 49.99 17.07
C THR A 329 -2.70 51.41 16.71
N LEU A 330 -1.41 51.70 16.90
CA LEU A 330 -0.85 53.03 16.63
C LEU A 330 -0.75 53.31 15.11
N SER A 331 -1.12 54.53 14.72
CA SER A 331 -1.01 55.00 13.32
C SER A 331 0.44 55.38 12.94
N SER A 332 1.26 55.84 13.89
CA SER A 332 2.68 56.20 13.76
C SER A 332 3.32 56.39 15.14
N GLY A 333 4.65 56.42 15.24
CA GLY A 333 5.36 56.72 16.50
C GLY A 333 5.69 55.49 17.34
N GLN A 334 5.76 54.32 16.70
CA GLN A 334 6.11 53.05 17.33
C GLN A 334 7.49 53.08 17.97
N LEU A 335 8.44 53.84 17.39
CA LEU A 335 9.78 53.98 17.95
C LEU A 335 9.80 54.65 19.33
N SER A 336 9.09 55.78 19.48
CA SER A 336 9.01 56.50 20.76
C SER A 336 8.30 55.66 21.83
N GLU A 337 7.25 54.94 21.44
CA GLU A 337 6.52 54.05 22.34
C GLU A 337 7.39 52.88 22.81
N LEU A 338 8.17 52.26 21.92
CA LEU A 338 9.10 51.19 22.28
C LEU A 338 10.15 51.69 23.29
N GLN A 339 10.77 52.84 23.01
CA GLN A 339 11.79 53.43 23.88
C GLN A 339 11.25 53.72 25.29
N TRP A 340 10.01 54.26 25.38
CA TRP A 340 9.36 54.47 26.67
C TRP A 340 9.13 53.15 27.41
N ARG A 341 8.60 52.13 26.74
CA ARG A 341 8.31 50.82 27.35
C ARG A 341 9.55 50.09 27.83
N GLU A 342 10.64 50.14 27.05
CA GLU A 342 11.93 49.57 27.43
C GLU A 342 12.55 50.29 28.65
N SER A 343 12.28 51.59 28.83
CA SER A 343 12.73 52.34 30.01
C SER A 343 11.97 51.94 31.30
N VAL A 344 10.72 51.51 31.18
CA VAL A 344 9.85 51.13 32.31
C VAL A 344 9.99 49.65 32.67
N SER A 345 10.25 48.79 31.69
CA SER A 345 10.45 47.35 31.88
C SER A 345 11.69 46.86 31.11
N PRO A 346 12.90 47.13 31.63
CA PRO A 346 14.13 46.77 30.94
C PRO A 346 14.38 45.25 30.98
N ASN A 347 14.45 44.61 29.81
CA ASN A 347 14.78 43.19 29.65
C ASN A 347 16.31 42.91 29.71
N THR A 348 17.08 43.74 30.41
CA THR A 348 18.55 43.75 30.40
C THR A 348 19.17 42.42 30.86
N SER A 349 18.50 41.64 31.71
CA SER A 349 18.97 40.31 32.13
C SER A 349 18.81 39.23 31.06
N ALA A 350 17.76 39.30 30.22
CA ALA A 350 17.50 38.35 29.13
C ALA A 350 18.41 38.63 27.91
N GLU A 351 18.72 39.90 27.64
CA GLU A 351 19.73 40.27 26.64
C GLU A 351 21.14 39.88 27.07
N ALA A 352 21.50 40.09 28.35
CA ALA A 352 22.81 39.72 28.89
C ALA A 352 23.04 38.20 28.93
N ASN A 353 21.99 37.40 29.11
CA ASN A 353 22.04 35.93 29.08
C ASN A 353 21.96 35.32 27.65
N GLY A 354 21.79 36.14 26.62
CA GLY A 354 21.70 35.70 25.22
C GLY A 354 20.36 35.03 24.84
N ASP A 355 19.32 35.19 25.64
CA ASP A 355 18.01 34.54 25.45
C ASP A 355 17.13 35.23 24.40
N ILE A 356 17.42 36.49 24.06
CA ILE A 356 16.71 37.26 23.02
C ILE A 356 17.71 37.88 22.01
N PRO A 357 17.31 38.12 20.75
CA PRO A 357 18.22 38.59 19.71
C PRO A 357 18.67 40.04 19.93
N ALA A 358 19.86 40.39 19.43
CA ALA A 358 20.34 41.77 19.36
C ALA A 358 19.35 42.69 18.63
N SER A 359 19.33 43.98 18.99
CA SER A 359 18.40 44.95 18.42
C SER A 359 18.66 45.16 16.93
N VAL A 360 17.59 45.24 16.16
CA VAL A 360 17.62 45.59 14.74
C VAL A 360 17.87 47.10 14.63
N THR A 361 18.86 47.48 13.81
CA THR A 361 19.28 48.88 13.60
C THR A 361 18.85 49.41 12.24
N SER A 362 18.82 48.57 11.22
CA SER A 362 18.37 48.96 9.88
C SER A 362 17.78 47.78 9.11
N VAL A 363 17.04 48.09 8.04
CA VAL A 363 16.48 47.10 7.10
C VAL A 363 17.03 47.38 5.72
N GLN A 364 17.39 46.33 4.98
CA GLN A 364 17.84 46.48 3.59
C GLN A 364 16.70 47.06 2.74
N GLU A 365 17.02 48.05 1.92
CA GLU A 365 16.04 48.73 1.07
C GLU A 365 15.29 47.74 0.17
N SER A 366 13.97 47.90 0.06
CA SER A 366 13.08 47.05 -0.75
C SER A 366 13.09 45.54 -0.38
N SER A 367 13.62 45.17 0.79
CA SER A 367 13.64 43.77 1.23
C SER A 367 12.33 43.29 1.86
N ILE A 368 11.47 44.21 2.31
CA ILE A 368 10.21 43.90 3.00
C ILE A 368 9.19 43.34 2.01
N ALA A 369 8.86 42.06 2.15
CA ALA A 369 7.84 41.39 1.35
C ALA A 369 6.89 40.56 2.22
N SER A 370 5.70 40.22 1.70
CA SER A 370 4.82 39.25 2.36
C SER A 370 4.16 38.30 1.37
N PHE A 371 3.88 37.08 1.81
CA PHE A 371 3.24 36.04 1.00
C PHE A 371 2.23 35.23 1.83
N PRO A 372 1.15 34.74 1.20
CA PRO A 372 0.14 33.93 1.88
C PRO A 372 0.70 32.54 2.24
N LEU A 373 0.33 32.05 3.43
CA LEU A 373 0.68 30.71 3.91
C LEU A 373 -0.52 29.77 3.83
N ARG A 374 -0.29 28.58 3.29
CA ARG A 374 -1.32 27.56 3.04
C ARG A 374 -0.77 26.16 3.28
N LEU A 375 -1.57 25.32 3.92
CA LEU A 375 -1.34 23.88 3.89
C LEU A 375 -1.89 23.34 2.57
N ARG A 376 -1.01 22.77 1.75
CA ARG A 376 -1.37 22.09 0.51
C ARG A 376 -0.47 20.87 0.36
N HIS A 377 -1.07 19.72 0.09
CA HIS A 377 -0.35 18.45 -0.08
C HIS A 377 -0.99 17.63 -1.20
N ALA A 378 -0.15 17.12 -2.11
CA ALA A 378 -0.60 16.26 -3.19
C ALA A 378 -1.10 14.90 -2.66
N SER A 379 -2.17 14.37 -3.27
CA SER A 379 -2.74 13.06 -2.94
C SER A 379 -1.81 11.89 -3.26
N SER A 380 -0.90 12.09 -4.22
CA SER A 380 0.20 11.19 -4.59
C SER A 380 1.35 12.04 -5.15
N TYR A 381 2.59 11.54 -5.13
CA TYR A 381 3.70 12.20 -5.82
C TYR A 381 3.99 11.63 -7.21
N THR A 382 3.33 10.55 -7.58
CA THR A 382 3.62 9.82 -8.82
C THR A 382 2.36 9.29 -9.48
N THR A 383 2.41 9.20 -10.80
CA THR A 383 1.51 8.45 -11.68
C THR A 383 2.34 7.86 -12.84
N HIS A 384 1.72 7.13 -13.76
CA HIS A 384 2.43 6.46 -14.84
C HIS A 384 3.31 7.44 -15.62
N ARG A 385 4.63 7.17 -15.63
CA ARG A 385 5.67 8.02 -16.25
C ARG A 385 5.71 9.49 -15.79
N THR A 386 5.09 9.81 -14.66
CA THR A 386 5.06 11.19 -14.14
C THR A 386 5.39 11.23 -12.65
N ALA A 387 6.23 12.18 -12.24
CA ALA A 387 6.59 12.39 -10.84
C ALA A 387 6.54 13.87 -10.47
N LEU A 388 6.23 14.17 -9.21
CA LEU A 388 6.27 15.50 -8.63
C LEU A 388 7.33 15.54 -7.53
N ILE A 389 8.16 16.58 -7.53
CA ILE A 389 9.13 16.85 -6.47
C ILE A 389 8.92 18.27 -5.93
N GLY A 390 9.04 18.46 -4.62
CA GLY A 390 8.93 19.79 -4.02
C GLY A 390 7.53 20.41 -4.01
N ASP A 391 6.48 19.67 -4.40
CA ASP A 391 5.10 20.17 -4.41
C ASP A 391 4.62 20.54 -2.98
N ALA A 392 5.11 19.82 -1.96
CA ALA A 392 4.85 20.11 -0.55
C ALA A 392 5.60 21.34 -0.01
N ALA A 393 6.51 21.96 -0.77
CA ALA A 393 7.43 22.98 -0.26
C ALA A 393 6.95 24.43 -0.45
N HIS A 394 5.91 24.68 -1.26
CA HIS A 394 5.72 26.01 -1.86
C HIS A 394 4.83 27.01 -1.08
N THR A 395 4.13 26.60 -0.02
CA THR A 395 3.29 27.53 0.77
C THR A 395 3.17 27.16 2.26
N ILE A 396 3.90 26.15 2.74
CA ILE A 396 3.72 25.61 4.09
C ILE A 396 4.09 26.63 5.17
N HIS A 397 3.44 26.52 6.32
CA HIS A 397 3.72 27.39 7.45
C HIS A 397 5.21 27.30 7.84
N PRO A 398 5.91 28.42 8.05
CA PRO A 398 7.37 28.51 7.99
C PRO A 398 8.09 28.00 9.23
N LEU A 399 7.54 27.00 9.94
CA LEU A 399 8.24 26.40 11.08
C LEU A 399 9.57 25.81 10.57
N ALA A 400 10.66 26.49 10.91
CA ALA A 400 12.06 26.14 10.68
C ALA A 400 12.52 25.95 9.20
N GLY A 401 11.94 26.66 8.22
CA GLY A 401 12.48 26.67 6.84
C GLY A 401 12.50 25.29 6.14
N GLN A 402 11.63 24.37 6.56
CA GLN A 402 11.67 22.97 6.14
C GLN A 402 11.25 22.71 4.68
N GLY A 403 10.53 23.64 4.04
CA GLY A 403 10.02 23.44 2.67
C GLY A 403 11.12 23.12 1.66
N LEU A 404 12.20 23.92 1.63
CA LEU A 404 13.33 23.65 0.73
C LEU A 404 13.98 22.29 1.03
N ASN A 405 14.13 21.94 2.30
CA ASN A 405 14.72 20.66 2.72
C ASN A 405 13.86 19.47 2.27
N MET A 406 12.53 19.59 2.31
CA MET A 406 11.62 18.57 1.76
C MET A 406 11.81 18.41 0.25
N GLY A 407 11.92 19.51 -0.51
CA GLY A 407 12.17 19.45 -1.96
C GLY A 407 13.53 18.83 -2.32
N LEU A 408 14.57 19.10 -1.54
CA LEU A 408 15.89 18.46 -1.71
C LEU A 408 15.84 16.97 -1.34
N ALA A 409 15.10 16.59 -0.30
CA ALA A 409 14.89 15.19 0.07
C ALA A 409 14.09 14.43 -1.00
N ASP A 410 13.07 15.05 -1.60
CA ASP A 410 12.31 14.49 -2.72
C ASP A 410 13.25 14.23 -3.91
N SER A 411 14.09 15.22 -4.26
CA SER A 411 15.07 15.12 -5.34
C SER A 411 16.06 13.99 -5.12
N LYS A 412 16.57 13.84 -3.89
CA LYS A 412 17.46 12.74 -3.51
C LYS A 412 16.79 11.37 -3.63
N SER A 413 15.58 11.25 -3.11
CA SER A 413 14.83 9.98 -3.11
C SER A 413 14.48 9.54 -4.54
N LEU A 414 13.98 10.46 -5.37
CA LEU A 414 13.68 10.17 -6.77
C LEU A 414 14.94 9.83 -7.57
N ALA A 415 16.06 10.54 -7.36
CA ALA A 415 17.33 10.21 -7.99
C ALA A 415 17.81 8.79 -7.62
N SER A 416 17.71 8.40 -6.35
CA SER A 416 18.03 7.05 -5.88
C SER A 416 17.09 5.98 -6.43
N ALA A 417 15.82 6.30 -6.63
CA ALA A 417 14.85 5.39 -7.26
C ALA A 417 15.18 5.17 -8.75
N ILE A 418 15.50 6.24 -9.49
CA ILE A 418 15.91 6.17 -10.89
C ILE A 418 17.24 5.41 -11.03
N GLU A 419 18.22 5.68 -10.17
CA GLU A 419 19.49 4.95 -10.14
C GLU A 419 19.29 3.46 -9.88
N TYR A 420 18.43 3.11 -8.93
CA TYR A 420 18.06 1.72 -8.69
C TYR A 420 17.41 1.08 -9.92
N ALA A 421 16.46 1.76 -10.56
CA ALA A 421 15.80 1.24 -11.75
C ALA A 421 16.80 1.01 -12.90
N VAL A 422 17.67 1.99 -13.19
CA VAL A 422 18.67 1.89 -14.25
C VAL A 422 19.69 0.78 -13.99
N THR A 423 20.18 0.66 -12.75
CA THR A 423 21.16 -0.40 -12.39
C THR A 423 20.58 -1.81 -12.48
N HIS A 424 19.25 -1.96 -12.37
CA HIS A 424 18.55 -3.24 -12.45
C HIS A 424 17.86 -3.45 -13.81
N GLY A 425 18.09 -2.58 -14.80
CA GLY A 425 17.50 -2.69 -16.14
C GLY A 425 15.99 -2.43 -16.20
N ALA A 426 15.42 -1.77 -15.20
CA ALA A 426 14.01 -1.43 -15.14
C ALA A 426 13.69 -0.11 -15.85
N ASP A 427 12.45 0.03 -16.32
CA ASP A 427 11.95 1.28 -16.89
C ASP A 427 11.74 2.34 -15.78
N ILE A 428 12.41 3.47 -15.91
CA ILE A 428 12.36 4.59 -14.96
C ILE A 428 10.99 5.27 -14.90
N GLY A 429 10.16 5.10 -15.94
CA GLY A 429 8.79 5.61 -15.98
C GLY A 429 7.74 4.63 -15.41
N SER A 430 8.15 3.41 -15.05
CA SER A 430 7.26 2.40 -14.47
C SER A 430 6.92 2.75 -13.02
N GLU A 431 5.64 2.68 -12.67
CA GLU A 431 5.16 2.86 -11.30
C GLU A 431 5.79 1.82 -10.36
N MET A 432 5.54 0.54 -10.63
CA MET A 432 5.96 -0.57 -9.78
C MET A 432 7.48 -0.69 -9.57
N ASN A 433 8.28 -0.41 -10.61
CA ASN A 433 9.72 -0.68 -10.57
C ASN A 433 10.59 0.53 -10.19
N CYS A 434 10.05 1.74 -10.21
CA CYS A 434 10.80 2.97 -9.93
C CYS A 434 10.00 3.94 -9.04
N LEU A 435 8.83 4.39 -9.51
CA LEU A 435 8.13 5.52 -8.91
C LEU A 435 7.47 5.19 -7.56
N ASP A 436 7.02 3.94 -7.36
CA ASP A 436 6.41 3.49 -6.10
C ASP A 436 7.39 3.57 -4.93
N LYS A 437 8.67 3.29 -5.16
CA LYS A 437 9.72 3.40 -4.15
C LYS A 437 9.90 4.85 -3.69
N TYR A 438 9.93 5.79 -4.64
CA TYR A 438 9.99 7.21 -4.34
C TYR A 438 8.73 7.67 -3.57
N ASN A 439 7.55 7.28 -4.04
CA ASN A 439 6.28 7.64 -3.43
C ASN A 439 6.15 7.06 -2.01
N SER A 440 6.51 5.79 -1.80
CA SER A 440 6.49 5.15 -0.47
C SER A 440 7.46 5.80 0.51
N ASP A 441 8.64 6.20 0.03
CA ASP A 441 9.69 6.79 0.86
C ASP A 441 9.33 8.21 1.30
N MET A 442 8.75 9.02 0.41
CA MET A 442 8.56 10.46 0.65
C MET A 442 7.15 10.85 1.06
N TRP A 443 6.11 10.21 0.53
CA TRP A 443 4.73 10.65 0.78
C TRP A 443 4.37 10.60 2.27
N MET A 444 4.65 9.47 2.94
CA MET A 444 4.40 9.31 4.38
C MET A 444 5.28 10.22 5.24
N ARG A 445 6.54 10.45 4.84
CA ARG A 445 7.47 11.32 5.59
C ARG A 445 7.03 12.78 5.52
N ASN A 446 6.69 13.26 4.33
CA ASN A 446 6.22 14.61 4.12
C ASN A 446 4.86 14.82 4.80
N ASN A 447 3.93 13.87 4.70
CA ASN A 447 2.61 13.97 5.37
C ASN A 447 2.73 14.05 6.91
N ARG A 448 3.64 13.27 7.51
CA ARG A 448 3.91 13.35 8.96
C ARG A 448 4.48 14.71 9.37
N LEU A 449 5.42 15.25 8.59
CA LEU A 449 6.02 16.56 8.86
C LEU A 449 4.97 17.67 8.73
N LEU A 450 4.16 17.64 7.67
CA LEU A 450 3.06 18.56 7.46
C LEU A 450 2.03 18.51 8.61
N GLY A 451 1.64 17.30 9.04
CA GLY A 451 0.73 17.13 10.17
C GLY A 451 1.31 17.62 11.51
N ALA A 452 2.63 17.53 11.71
CA ALA A 452 3.28 18.09 12.88
C ALA A 452 3.31 19.62 12.85
N VAL A 453 3.66 20.21 11.70
CA VAL A 453 3.65 21.66 11.47
C VAL A 453 2.26 22.25 11.68
N ASP A 454 1.24 21.56 11.19
CA ASP A 454 -0.16 21.98 11.31
C ASP A 454 -0.67 21.95 12.76
N LYS A 455 -0.39 20.86 13.49
CA LYS A 455 -0.73 20.77 14.92
C LYS A 455 -0.01 21.82 15.75
N LEU A 456 1.26 22.12 15.44
CA LEU A 456 1.99 23.19 16.11
C LEU A 456 1.35 24.56 15.84
N HIS A 457 0.99 24.85 14.58
CA HIS A 457 0.27 26.07 14.25
C HIS A 457 -1.03 26.20 15.06
N TRP A 458 -1.87 25.16 15.08
CA TRP A 458 -3.11 25.15 15.86
C TRP A 458 -2.85 25.32 17.35
N LEU A 459 -1.91 24.53 17.90
CA LEU A 459 -1.56 24.51 19.32
C LEU A 459 -1.13 25.88 19.81
N TYR A 460 -0.40 26.69 19.02
CA TYR A 460 0.02 28.04 19.41
C TYR A 460 -0.98 29.15 19.03
N SER A 461 -1.93 28.88 18.14
CA SER A 461 -2.97 29.86 17.75
C SER A 461 -4.12 30.03 18.77
N VAL A 462 -4.36 29.05 19.66
CA VAL A 462 -5.46 29.11 20.65
C VAL A 462 -5.17 30.17 21.74
N LYS A 463 -6.16 30.92 22.23
CA LYS A 463 -5.96 31.96 23.26
C LYS A 463 -6.58 31.64 24.62
N SER A 464 -7.16 30.45 24.81
CA SER A 464 -7.94 30.11 26.01
C SER A 464 -7.07 29.87 27.25
N GLY A 465 -7.46 30.50 28.37
CA GLY A 465 -6.78 30.45 29.67
C GLY A 465 -6.44 29.05 30.22
N PRO A 466 -7.24 27.98 30.05
CA PRO A 466 -6.86 26.65 30.52
C PRO A 466 -5.84 25.94 29.64
N VAL A 467 -5.62 26.33 28.37
CA VAL A 467 -4.64 25.68 27.48
C VAL A 467 -3.24 26.28 27.65
N VAL A 468 -3.14 27.55 28.05
CA VAL A 468 -1.86 28.27 28.23
C VAL A 468 -0.93 27.61 29.28
N PRO A 469 -1.40 27.16 30.47
CA PRO A 469 -0.57 26.44 31.43
C PRO A 469 -0.06 25.10 30.90
N PHE A 470 -0.91 24.36 30.16
CA PHE A 470 -0.55 23.08 29.55
C PHE A 470 0.47 23.23 28.39
N ARG A 471 0.55 24.39 27.73
CA ARG A 471 1.61 24.71 26.75
C ARG A 471 2.98 24.85 27.40
N GLY A 472 3.04 25.62 28.50
CA GLY A 472 4.28 25.82 29.26
C GLY A 472 4.77 24.51 29.91
N LEU A 473 3.85 23.72 30.46
CA LEU A 473 4.12 22.37 30.96
C LEU A 473 4.54 21.40 29.84
N GLY A 474 3.92 21.50 28.65
CA GLY A 474 4.25 20.69 27.48
C GLY A 474 5.64 20.99 26.92
N LEU A 475 6.03 22.26 26.82
CA LEU A 475 7.37 22.69 26.41
C LEU A 475 8.44 22.23 27.42
N ARG A 476 8.18 22.31 28.73
CA ARG A 476 9.08 21.82 29.78
C ARG A 476 9.18 20.29 29.85
N ALA A 477 8.06 19.59 29.67
CA ALA A 477 8.04 18.13 29.61
C ALA A 477 8.77 17.61 28.36
N VAL A 478 8.68 18.33 27.23
CA VAL A 478 9.42 18.03 26.01
C VAL A 478 10.93 18.23 26.17
N ASP A 479 11.36 19.24 26.94
CA ASP A 479 12.78 19.48 27.25
C ASP A 479 13.32 18.44 28.25
N ALA A 480 12.50 18.01 29.22
CA ALA A 480 12.84 16.96 30.19
C ALA A 480 12.89 15.53 29.60
N LEU A 481 12.21 15.27 28.47
CA LEU A 481 12.17 13.97 27.79
C LEU A 481 13.39 13.71 26.88
N GLY A 482 14.35 14.63 26.80
CA GLY A 482 15.60 14.46 26.05
C GLY A 482 15.39 13.95 24.61
N ASP A 483 16.18 12.96 24.20
CA ASP A 483 16.15 12.38 22.85
C ASP A 483 14.81 11.74 22.46
N LEU A 484 13.88 11.45 23.37
CA LEU A 484 12.59 10.81 23.04
C LEU A 484 11.43 11.81 22.83
N GLY A 485 11.62 13.10 23.15
CA GLY A 485 10.61 14.15 23.01
C GLY A 485 10.59 14.89 21.66
N LEU A 486 9.79 15.97 21.57
CA LEU A 486 9.74 16.89 20.41
C LEU A 486 11.14 17.45 20.07
N LYS A 487 11.99 17.64 21.08
CA LYS A 487 13.39 18.07 20.95
C LYS A 487 14.22 17.05 20.17
N GLY A 488 14.21 15.79 20.60
CA GLY A 488 14.84 14.69 19.86
C GLY A 488 14.21 14.45 18.48
N TRP A 489 12.92 14.74 18.28
CA TRP A 489 12.28 14.67 16.96
C TRP A 489 12.77 15.75 15.99
N PHE A 490 12.85 17.02 16.41
CA PHE A 490 13.44 18.10 15.62
C PHE A 490 14.93 17.86 15.34
N MET A 491 15.69 17.38 16.34
CA MET A 491 17.10 17.04 16.16
C MET A 491 17.33 15.84 15.24
N ARG A 492 16.45 14.82 15.24
CA ARG A 492 16.51 13.69 14.30
C ARG A 492 16.14 14.09 12.87
N GLN A 493 15.18 14.99 12.72
CA GLN A 493 14.80 15.59 11.44
C GLN A 493 15.92 16.47 10.85
N ALA A 494 16.62 17.23 11.70
CA ALA A 494 17.76 18.04 11.31
C ALA A 494 19.03 17.19 11.03
N GLY A 495 19.32 16.20 11.89
CA GLY A 495 20.60 15.49 11.91
C GLY A 495 20.79 14.36 10.89
N GLY A 496 19.73 13.86 10.24
CA GLY A 496 19.89 12.79 9.23
C GLY A 496 20.64 11.54 9.74
N PHE A 497 20.64 11.28 11.05
CA PHE A 497 21.28 10.10 11.63
C PHE A 497 20.57 8.84 11.14
N LYS A 498 21.34 7.90 10.59
CA LYS A 498 20.86 6.54 10.29
C LYS A 498 20.27 5.95 11.56
N CYS A 499 19.10 5.31 11.45
CA CYS A 499 18.66 4.35 12.45
C CYS A 499 19.67 3.19 12.46
N GLY A 500 20.64 3.27 13.36
CA GLY A 500 21.65 2.27 13.60
C GLY A 500 21.99 2.30 15.08
N ASN A 501 21.70 1.21 15.77
CA ASN A 501 22.00 0.89 17.17
C ASN A 501 20.99 1.33 18.25
N ILE A 502 19.85 0.64 18.31
CA ILE A 502 19.23 0.27 19.59
C ILE A 502 19.91 -1.00 20.20
N ALA A 503 20.94 -1.55 19.56
CA ALA A 503 21.66 -2.75 20.01
C ALA A 503 22.98 -2.48 20.77
N LYS A 504 23.34 -1.23 21.10
CA LYS A 504 24.57 -0.94 21.87
C LYS A 504 24.34 0.06 22.99
N MET A 505 23.55 -0.37 23.98
CA MET A 505 23.57 0.21 25.32
C MET A 505 23.60 -0.88 26.41
N ALA A 506 24.29 -1.98 26.11
CA ALA A 506 24.75 -2.95 27.09
C ALA A 506 26.15 -3.40 26.67
N THR A 507 27.17 -2.62 27.05
CA THR A 507 28.57 -3.04 27.33
C THR A 507 29.49 -1.83 27.32
N SER A 508 29.59 -1.17 28.47
CA SER A 508 30.80 -0.44 28.84
C SER A 508 31.67 -1.38 29.66
N ARG A 509 32.88 -1.69 29.16
CA ARG A 509 34.04 -2.01 30.01
C ARG A 509 35.31 -1.85 29.17
N ALA A 510 35.97 -0.71 29.35
CA ALA A 510 37.36 -0.52 29.03
C ALA A 510 38.18 -0.81 30.29
N VAL A 511 38.96 -1.89 30.33
CA VAL A 511 40.07 -2.11 31.27
C VAL A 511 41.11 -3.03 30.61
N PHE A 512 42.32 -2.48 30.39
CA PHE A 512 43.66 -3.11 30.19
C PHE A 512 43.88 -4.11 29.03
N ARG A 513 44.68 -3.80 28.01
CA ARG A 513 46.18 -3.74 27.90
C ARG A 513 46.92 -5.10 27.84
N ALA A 514 47.55 -5.29 26.67
CA ALA A 514 48.94 -5.71 26.43
C ALA A 514 49.30 -7.20 26.15
N ALA A 515 49.97 -7.36 24.99
CA ALA A 515 51.01 -8.34 24.61
C ALA A 515 50.63 -9.85 24.66
N SER A 516 51.06 -10.75 23.76
CA SER A 516 52.28 -10.80 22.95
C SER A 516 52.15 -11.89 21.85
N CYS A 517 52.89 -11.65 20.78
CA CYS A 517 53.34 -12.53 19.69
C CYS A 517 53.54 -14.03 20.03
N LEU A 518 53.13 -14.94 19.13
CA LEU A 518 53.91 -16.13 18.74
C LEU A 518 53.37 -16.81 17.45
N LYS A 519 54.32 -17.32 16.66
CA LYS A 519 54.28 -17.97 15.33
C LYS A 519 53.43 -19.28 15.37
N ALA A 520 52.93 -19.92 14.29
CA ALA A 520 53.52 -20.23 12.99
C ALA A 520 52.51 -20.91 12.01
N ARG A 521 52.75 -20.69 10.70
CA ARG A 521 52.58 -21.54 9.48
C ARG A 521 51.24 -22.22 9.10
N PRO A 522 50.84 -22.15 7.79
CA PRO A 522 49.73 -22.91 7.22
C PRO A 522 50.19 -24.20 6.51
N LEU A 523 49.32 -25.21 6.46
CA LEU A 523 49.44 -26.38 5.59
C LEU A 523 48.28 -26.41 4.57
N THR A 524 48.66 -26.73 3.35
CA THR A 524 47.93 -26.73 2.08
C THR A 524 47.20 -28.04 1.78
N CYS A 525 46.41 -27.97 0.70
CA CYS A 525 45.84 -29.04 -0.18
C CYS A 525 44.37 -29.37 0.06
N LEU A 526 43.51 -29.59 -0.94
CA LEU A 526 43.52 -29.52 -2.42
C LEU A 526 42.05 -29.78 -2.84
N TYR A 527 41.57 -29.24 -3.96
CA TYR A 527 40.82 -29.91 -5.06
C TYR A 527 40.16 -28.88 -6.01
N PRO A 528 39.98 -29.20 -7.32
CA PRO A 528 40.21 -28.26 -8.42
C PRO A 528 38.96 -27.73 -9.13
N ARG A 529 39.20 -26.65 -9.90
CA ARG A 529 38.33 -25.98 -10.88
C ARG A 529 38.25 -26.79 -12.19
N ILE A 530 37.05 -26.88 -12.77
CA ILE A 530 36.83 -27.29 -14.18
C ILE A 530 36.05 -26.19 -14.91
N GLN A 531 36.55 -25.78 -16.08
CA GLN A 531 35.92 -24.86 -17.05
C GLN A 531 34.98 -25.63 -17.99
N PRO A 532 33.97 -24.99 -18.63
CA PRO A 532 33.33 -25.53 -19.81
C PRO A 532 33.80 -24.84 -21.10
N THR A 533 34.18 -25.68 -22.07
CA THR A 533 34.50 -25.36 -23.46
C THR A 533 33.24 -25.29 -24.34
N SER A 534 33.30 -24.42 -25.34
CA SER A 534 32.35 -24.26 -26.45
C SER A 534 32.27 -25.46 -27.39
N SER A 535 31.08 -25.72 -27.97
CA SER A 535 30.98 -26.09 -29.40
C SER A 535 29.59 -25.76 -29.96
N ILE A 536 29.60 -25.09 -31.10
CA ILE A 536 28.46 -24.77 -31.96
C ILE A 536 28.42 -25.82 -33.05
N ALA A 537 27.25 -26.41 -33.32
CA ALA A 537 26.99 -27.15 -34.55
C ALA A 537 25.69 -26.66 -35.20
N ARG A 538 25.83 -25.99 -36.35
CA ARG A 538 24.76 -25.69 -37.30
C ARG A 538 24.51 -26.90 -38.19
N ARG A 539 23.24 -27.23 -38.46
CA ARG A 539 22.82 -27.85 -39.74
C ARG A 539 21.42 -27.36 -40.13
N ARG A 540 21.26 -27.15 -41.45
CA ARG A 540 20.18 -26.46 -42.17
C ARG A 540 19.23 -27.45 -42.87
N LEU A 541 18.09 -26.90 -43.33
CA LEU A 541 17.14 -27.34 -44.39
C LEU A 541 16.10 -28.40 -43.95
N HIS A 542 14.81 -28.37 -44.30
CA HIS A 542 14.11 -27.85 -45.48
C HIS A 542 12.67 -27.42 -45.15
N ILE A 543 12.16 -26.46 -45.93
CA ILE A 543 10.75 -26.07 -46.03
C ILE A 543 9.97 -27.16 -46.79
N SER A 544 8.84 -27.60 -46.23
CA SER A 544 7.76 -28.24 -46.99
C SER A 544 6.42 -27.65 -46.54
N THR A 545 5.81 -26.89 -47.44
CA THR A 545 4.44 -26.38 -47.37
C THR A 545 3.43 -27.53 -47.29
N LYS A 546 2.69 -27.62 -46.19
CA LYS A 546 1.39 -28.30 -46.12
C LYS A 546 0.36 -27.40 -45.43
N ARG A 547 -0.83 -27.43 -46.00
CA ARG A 547 -2.03 -26.61 -45.76
C ARG A 547 -2.52 -26.62 -44.31
N LEU A 548 -3.07 -25.46 -43.90
CA LEU A 548 -4.26 -25.23 -43.07
C LEU A 548 -4.49 -26.19 -41.88
N GLN A 549 -4.27 -25.68 -40.67
CA GLN A 549 -5.27 -25.65 -39.58
C GLN A 549 -4.75 -24.75 -38.46
N ALA A 550 -5.59 -23.80 -38.01
CA ALA A 550 -5.31 -22.97 -36.85
C ALA A 550 -5.31 -23.85 -35.59
N SER A 551 -4.24 -23.76 -34.81
CA SER A 551 -4.13 -24.38 -33.49
C SER A 551 -4.15 -23.24 -32.45
N PRO A 552 -5.08 -23.23 -31.48
CA PRO A 552 -5.06 -22.21 -30.43
C PRO A 552 -4.14 -22.63 -29.28
N ALA A 553 -3.75 -21.62 -28.49
CA ALA A 553 -3.03 -21.66 -27.21
C ALA A 553 -1.48 -21.62 -27.24
N THR A 554 -0.96 -20.41 -27.03
CA THR A 554 0.24 -20.19 -26.20
C THR A 554 -0.03 -19.01 -25.26
N ALA A 555 0.41 -19.18 -24.01
CA ALA A 555 -0.01 -18.46 -22.82
C ALA A 555 0.34 -16.95 -22.82
N THR A 556 -0.70 -16.12 -22.94
CA THR A 556 -0.74 -14.76 -22.40
C THR A 556 -1.76 -14.75 -21.27
N VAL A 557 -1.48 -14.02 -20.18
CA VAL A 557 -2.49 -13.72 -19.15
C VAL A 557 -3.72 -13.14 -19.85
N GLY A 558 -4.89 -13.71 -19.60
CA GLY A 558 -6.12 -13.20 -20.19
C GLY A 558 -6.32 -11.76 -19.73
N ALA A 559 -6.41 -10.82 -20.67
CA ALA A 559 -6.53 -9.40 -20.34
C ALA A 559 -7.69 -9.17 -19.34
N PRO A 560 -7.53 -8.29 -18.34
CA PRO A 560 -8.54 -8.05 -17.31
C PRO A 560 -9.93 -7.73 -17.89
N ASP A 561 -9.97 -7.07 -19.04
CA ASP A 561 -11.18 -6.59 -19.70
C ASP A 561 -11.82 -7.61 -20.67
N VAL A 562 -11.25 -8.82 -20.80
CA VAL A 562 -11.76 -9.85 -21.70
C VAL A 562 -12.39 -10.98 -20.88
N TYR A 563 -13.72 -10.98 -20.82
CA TYR A 563 -14.53 -11.97 -20.12
C TYR A 563 -15.94 -12.04 -20.71
N PRO A 564 -16.70 -13.14 -20.51
CA PRO A 564 -18.07 -13.25 -20.98
C PRO A 564 -18.97 -12.22 -20.28
N THR A 565 -19.85 -11.58 -21.04
CA THR A 565 -20.82 -10.60 -20.54
C THR A 565 -22.27 -10.98 -20.86
N SER A 566 -22.49 -12.17 -21.41
CA SER A 566 -23.79 -12.68 -21.81
C SER A 566 -23.81 -14.22 -21.73
N HIS A 567 -25.01 -14.78 -21.82
CA HIS A 567 -25.27 -16.23 -21.86
C HIS A 567 -25.27 -16.80 -23.29
N GLU A 568 -24.51 -16.21 -24.21
CA GLU A 568 -24.42 -16.68 -25.59
C GLU A 568 -23.75 -18.06 -25.67
N GLN A 569 -24.23 -18.91 -26.58
CA GLN A 569 -23.71 -20.25 -26.75
C GLN A 569 -22.27 -20.22 -27.28
N ILE A 570 -21.36 -20.91 -26.57
CA ILE A 570 -19.98 -21.09 -27.02
C ILE A 570 -19.95 -22.12 -28.16
N SER A 571 -19.51 -21.70 -29.35
CA SER A 571 -19.54 -22.56 -30.55
C SER A 571 -18.61 -23.78 -30.48
N CYS A 572 -17.46 -23.63 -29.81
CA CYS A 572 -16.48 -24.70 -29.63
C CYS A 572 -15.94 -24.67 -28.19
N PRO A 573 -16.67 -25.27 -27.23
CA PRO A 573 -16.22 -25.39 -25.84
C PRO A 573 -14.86 -26.08 -25.73
N GLY A 574 -13.90 -25.43 -25.08
CA GLY A 574 -12.64 -26.06 -24.69
C GLY A 574 -12.85 -27.04 -23.53
N ASN A 575 -11.85 -27.87 -23.24
CA ASN A 575 -11.85 -28.73 -22.06
C ASN A 575 -11.09 -28.05 -20.92
N THR A 576 -11.58 -28.20 -19.68
CA THR A 576 -10.89 -27.70 -18.49
C THR A 576 -9.57 -28.46 -18.29
N GLN A 577 -8.51 -27.71 -17.99
CA GLN A 577 -7.16 -28.24 -17.78
C GLN A 577 -6.89 -28.44 -16.28
N ASN A 578 -6.00 -29.36 -15.93
CA ASN A 578 -5.40 -29.35 -14.58
C ASN A 578 -4.39 -28.19 -14.48
N PHE A 579 -4.04 -27.77 -13.27
CA PHE A 579 -2.95 -26.81 -13.04
C PHE A 579 -1.86 -27.47 -12.20
N LEU A 580 -0.72 -27.79 -12.80
CA LEU A 580 0.38 -28.53 -12.16
C LEU A 580 1.68 -27.78 -12.40
N ASP A 581 2.49 -27.60 -11.36
CA ASP A 581 3.84 -27.02 -11.49
C ASP A 581 3.83 -25.64 -12.23
N ASN A 582 2.85 -24.79 -11.90
CA ASN A 582 2.61 -23.50 -12.57
C ASN A 582 2.23 -23.57 -14.07
N GLN A 583 1.81 -24.73 -14.55
CA GLN A 583 1.40 -24.94 -15.93
C GLN A 583 -0.04 -25.43 -16.02
N PHE A 584 -0.76 -24.96 -17.04
CA PHE A 584 -2.04 -25.54 -17.42
C PHE A 584 -1.79 -26.78 -18.28
N VAL A 585 -2.25 -27.94 -17.80
CA VAL A 585 -1.96 -29.25 -18.40
C VAL A 585 -3.26 -29.89 -18.87
N ASN A 586 -3.32 -30.22 -20.16
CA ASN A 586 -4.42 -31.00 -20.72
C ASN A 586 -4.48 -32.38 -20.04
N SER A 587 -5.66 -32.77 -19.58
CA SER A 587 -5.83 -34.06 -18.94
C SER A 587 -5.86 -35.21 -19.97
N LYS A 588 -5.32 -36.36 -19.56
CA LYS A 588 -5.40 -37.65 -20.25
C LYS A 588 -6.64 -38.46 -19.82
N ALA A 589 -7.57 -37.85 -19.09
CA ALA A 589 -8.79 -38.50 -18.64
C ALA A 589 -9.60 -39.10 -19.79
N THR A 590 -10.11 -40.31 -19.57
CA THR A 590 -11.07 -40.98 -20.46
C THR A 590 -12.51 -40.65 -20.10
N SER A 591 -12.75 -40.13 -18.89
CA SER A 591 -14.06 -39.73 -18.38
C SER A 591 -14.09 -38.22 -18.15
N TRP A 592 -15.16 -37.60 -18.62
CA TRP A 592 -15.37 -36.15 -18.60
C TRP A 592 -16.73 -35.83 -18.01
N ILE A 593 -16.81 -34.70 -17.31
CA ILE A 593 -18.03 -34.18 -16.69
C ILE A 593 -18.42 -32.93 -17.48
N ASP A 594 -19.61 -32.96 -18.09
CA ASP A 594 -20.13 -31.82 -18.83
C ASP A 594 -20.54 -30.71 -17.85
N LEU A 595 -20.08 -29.49 -18.12
CA LEU A 595 -20.42 -28.29 -17.38
C LEU A 595 -21.33 -27.42 -18.24
N PHE A 596 -22.51 -27.09 -17.71
CA PHE A 596 -23.52 -26.30 -18.39
C PHE A 596 -23.66 -24.92 -17.75
N ASP A 597 -23.97 -23.92 -18.58
CA ASP A 597 -24.48 -22.63 -18.10
C ASP A 597 -25.89 -22.86 -17.53
N PRO A 598 -26.13 -22.67 -16.23
CA PRO A 598 -27.42 -22.99 -15.61
C PRO A 598 -28.59 -22.10 -16.07
N ALA A 599 -28.32 -20.94 -16.68
CA ALA A 599 -29.36 -20.07 -17.23
C ALA A 599 -29.92 -20.62 -18.55
N THR A 600 -29.08 -21.28 -19.36
CA THR A 600 -29.45 -21.72 -20.72
C THR A 600 -29.42 -23.24 -20.90
N ASN A 601 -28.74 -23.96 -20.02
CA ASN A 601 -28.29 -25.35 -20.15
C ASN A 601 -27.42 -25.60 -21.40
N ASN A 602 -26.74 -24.57 -21.91
CA ASN A 602 -25.73 -24.70 -22.96
C ASN A 602 -24.41 -25.25 -22.38
N LEU A 603 -23.71 -26.10 -23.13
CA LEU A 603 -22.41 -26.63 -22.72
C LEU A 603 -21.34 -25.51 -22.73
N VAL A 604 -20.65 -25.33 -21.61
CA VAL A 604 -19.59 -24.32 -21.43
C VAL A 604 -18.20 -24.93 -21.56
N THR A 605 -17.96 -26.07 -20.89
CA THR A 605 -16.67 -26.80 -20.91
C THR A 605 -16.90 -28.25 -20.49
N ARG A 606 -15.88 -29.09 -20.66
CA ARG A 606 -15.80 -30.44 -20.08
C ARG A 606 -14.71 -30.52 -19.04
N VAL A 607 -15.07 -30.93 -17.83
CA VAL A 607 -14.15 -31.06 -16.69
C VAL A 607 -13.63 -32.49 -16.59
N PRO A 608 -12.31 -32.72 -16.51
CA PRO A 608 -11.78 -34.08 -16.47
C PRO A 608 -12.03 -34.74 -15.12
N GLN A 609 -12.31 -36.04 -15.14
CA GLN A 609 -12.04 -36.90 -14.00
C GLN A 609 -10.55 -37.26 -14.05
N SER A 610 -9.69 -36.47 -13.38
CA SER A 610 -8.23 -36.63 -13.43
C SER A 610 -7.80 -38.07 -13.13
N THR A 611 -6.79 -38.56 -13.84
CA THR A 611 -6.30 -39.94 -13.69
C THR A 611 -5.42 -40.08 -12.45
N ASP A 612 -5.24 -41.30 -11.94
CA ASP A 612 -4.39 -41.55 -10.78
C ASP A 612 -2.95 -41.03 -11.01
N GLU A 613 -2.43 -41.12 -12.23
CA GLU A 613 -1.11 -40.57 -12.58
C GLU A 613 -1.05 -39.04 -12.44
N GLU A 614 -2.11 -38.34 -12.83
CA GLU A 614 -2.21 -36.88 -12.71
C GLU A 614 -2.34 -36.44 -11.25
N LEU A 615 -3.12 -37.19 -10.47
CA LEU A 615 -3.27 -36.96 -9.03
C LEU A 615 -1.95 -37.18 -8.29
N ASN A 616 -1.23 -38.27 -8.60
CA ASN A 616 0.11 -38.53 -8.07
C ASN A 616 1.12 -37.46 -8.51
N ALA A 617 1.06 -36.99 -9.76
CA ALA A 617 1.94 -35.93 -10.25
C ALA A 617 1.76 -34.62 -9.47
N ALA A 618 0.52 -34.25 -9.12
CA ALA A 618 0.22 -33.08 -8.29
C ALA A 618 0.86 -33.19 -6.89
N VAL A 619 0.77 -34.37 -6.28
CA VAL A 619 1.35 -34.64 -4.95
C VAL A 619 2.87 -34.57 -5.01
N VAL A 620 3.49 -35.22 -6.01
CA VAL A 620 4.94 -35.21 -6.20
C VAL A 620 5.46 -33.79 -6.43
N SER A 621 4.77 -32.99 -7.25
CA SER A 621 5.11 -31.57 -7.47
C SER A 621 5.05 -30.78 -6.15
N ALA A 622 3.98 -30.92 -5.38
CA ALA A 622 3.83 -30.26 -4.08
C ALA A 622 4.92 -30.66 -3.07
N GLN A 623 5.22 -31.96 -2.96
CA GLN A 623 6.28 -32.47 -2.09
C GLN A 623 7.66 -31.94 -2.49
N LYS A 624 7.95 -31.87 -3.79
CA LYS A 624 9.21 -31.35 -4.32
C LYS A 624 9.38 -29.86 -4.00
N ALA A 625 8.31 -29.07 -4.09
CA ALA A 625 8.34 -27.62 -3.84
C ALA A 625 8.43 -27.28 -2.33
N PHE A 626 7.88 -28.12 -1.46
CA PHE A 626 7.73 -27.82 -0.03
C PHE A 626 9.02 -27.43 0.70
N PRO A 627 10.16 -28.15 0.59
CA PRO A 627 11.38 -27.79 1.32
C PRO A 627 11.88 -26.37 0.99
N ALA A 628 11.88 -26.01 -0.29
CA ALA A 628 12.28 -24.68 -0.74
C ALA A 628 11.27 -23.63 -0.28
N TRP A 629 9.97 -23.89 -0.42
CA TRP A 629 8.92 -22.96 -0.01
C TRP A 629 8.88 -22.72 1.51
N LYS A 630 9.06 -23.76 2.33
CA LYS A 630 9.17 -23.64 3.78
C LYS A 630 10.31 -22.69 4.17
N ALA A 631 11.45 -22.77 3.47
CA ALA A 631 12.64 -21.95 3.74
C ALA A 631 12.51 -20.48 3.28
N VAL A 632 11.56 -20.15 2.39
CA VAL A 632 11.31 -18.75 2.00
C VAL A 632 10.84 -17.95 3.22
N SER A 633 11.50 -16.82 3.48
CA SER A 633 11.18 -15.93 4.60
C SER A 633 9.73 -15.44 4.55
N LEU A 634 9.12 -15.22 5.73
CA LEU A 634 7.74 -14.72 5.80
C LEU A 634 7.54 -13.39 5.05
N LEU A 635 8.53 -12.50 5.09
CA LEU A 635 8.48 -11.22 4.36
C LEU A 635 8.46 -11.42 2.84
N ALA A 636 9.23 -12.38 2.32
CA ALA A 636 9.20 -12.69 0.88
C ALA A 636 7.87 -13.31 0.46
N LYS A 637 7.31 -14.23 1.27
CA LYS A 637 5.95 -14.78 1.04
C LYS A 637 4.89 -13.68 1.05
N GLN A 638 5.03 -12.71 1.95
CA GLN A 638 4.14 -11.55 2.06
C GLN A 638 4.17 -10.68 0.81
N GLN A 639 5.33 -10.48 0.16
CA GLN A 639 5.42 -9.73 -1.10
C GLN A 639 4.67 -10.43 -2.24
N ILE A 640 4.74 -11.76 -2.33
CA ILE A 640 3.94 -12.55 -3.28
C ILE A 640 2.45 -12.36 -2.98
N MET A 641 2.05 -12.38 -1.71
CA MET A 641 0.66 -12.16 -1.31
C MET A 641 0.14 -10.77 -1.70
N PHE A 642 0.94 -9.71 -1.51
CA PHE A 642 0.56 -8.35 -1.95
C PHE A 642 0.30 -8.29 -3.46
N LYS A 643 1.16 -8.92 -4.26
CA LYS A 643 0.96 -9.02 -5.72
C LYS A 643 -0.29 -9.81 -6.06
N TYR A 644 -0.51 -10.93 -5.38
CA TYR A 644 -1.69 -11.77 -5.59
C TYR A 644 -3.00 -11.02 -5.29
N VAL A 645 -3.05 -10.27 -4.18
CA VAL A 645 -4.18 -9.39 -3.83
C VAL A 645 -4.40 -8.32 -4.90
N ALA A 646 -3.34 -7.69 -5.40
CA ALA A 646 -3.44 -6.67 -6.45
C ALA A 646 -4.00 -7.27 -7.76
N LEU A 647 -3.52 -8.45 -8.16
CA LEU A 647 -3.98 -9.15 -9.36
C LEU A 647 -5.45 -9.59 -9.24
N ILE A 648 -5.87 -10.12 -8.09
CA ILE A 648 -7.29 -10.46 -7.87
C ILE A 648 -8.17 -9.20 -8.00
N ARG A 649 -7.73 -8.06 -7.44
CA ARG A 649 -8.44 -6.78 -7.57
C ARG A 649 -8.52 -6.30 -9.02
N GLN A 650 -7.45 -6.48 -9.79
CA GLN A 650 -7.41 -6.11 -11.20
C GLN A 650 -8.32 -6.99 -12.06
N HIS A 651 -8.40 -8.28 -11.76
CA HIS A 651 -9.21 -9.26 -12.51
C HIS A 651 -10.56 -9.57 -11.85
N TRP A 652 -11.06 -8.67 -11.00
CA TRP A 652 -12.25 -8.89 -10.19
C TRP A 652 -13.49 -9.18 -11.06
N ASP A 653 -13.66 -8.42 -12.14
CA ASP A 653 -14.80 -8.58 -13.05
C ASP A 653 -14.67 -9.86 -13.91
N ARG A 654 -13.45 -10.22 -14.33
CA ARG A 654 -13.16 -11.48 -15.03
C ARG A 654 -13.49 -12.70 -14.16
N LEU A 655 -13.13 -12.66 -12.87
CA LEU A 655 -13.50 -13.70 -11.91
C LEU A 655 -15.02 -13.76 -11.73
N ALA A 656 -15.68 -12.61 -11.52
CA ALA A 656 -17.12 -12.56 -11.33
C ALA A 656 -17.88 -13.08 -12.55
N ALA A 657 -17.43 -12.76 -13.77
CA ALA A 657 -18.04 -13.21 -15.01
C ALA A 657 -17.97 -14.74 -15.17
N SER A 658 -16.84 -15.35 -14.83
CA SER A 658 -16.70 -16.82 -14.84
C SER A 658 -17.68 -17.48 -13.85
N ILE A 659 -17.82 -16.91 -12.64
CA ILE A 659 -18.78 -17.41 -11.65
C ILE A 659 -20.22 -17.27 -12.16
N THR A 660 -20.58 -16.12 -12.74
CA THR A 660 -21.93 -15.90 -13.28
C THR A 660 -22.27 -16.88 -14.40
N LEU A 661 -21.32 -17.15 -15.31
CA LEU A 661 -21.54 -18.07 -16.42
C LEU A 661 -21.69 -19.54 -15.97
N GLU A 662 -20.83 -19.99 -15.04
CA GLU A 662 -20.79 -21.41 -14.66
C GLU A 662 -21.72 -21.74 -13.48
N GLN A 663 -21.85 -20.83 -12.50
CA GLN A 663 -22.65 -21.04 -11.30
C GLN A 663 -24.07 -20.45 -11.41
N GLY A 664 -24.24 -19.36 -12.17
CA GLY A 664 -25.53 -18.74 -12.47
C GLY A 664 -25.89 -17.52 -11.62
N LYS A 665 -25.27 -17.29 -10.45
CA LYS A 665 -25.59 -16.11 -9.63
C LYS A 665 -25.40 -14.80 -10.40
N THR A 666 -26.11 -13.77 -9.97
CA THR A 666 -26.03 -12.43 -10.56
C THR A 666 -24.59 -11.91 -10.51
N PHE A 667 -24.23 -11.08 -11.49
CA PHE A 667 -22.88 -10.51 -11.56
C PHE A 667 -22.51 -9.73 -10.28
N ALA A 668 -23.48 -9.08 -9.64
CA ALA A 668 -23.29 -8.41 -8.35
C ALA A 668 -22.97 -9.40 -7.21
N ASP A 669 -23.72 -10.52 -7.12
CA ASP A 669 -23.43 -11.57 -6.13
C ASP A 669 -22.07 -12.24 -6.40
N ALA A 670 -21.69 -12.42 -7.67
CA ALA A 670 -20.39 -12.93 -8.06
C ALA A 670 -19.24 -11.98 -7.69
N LYS A 671 -19.42 -10.66 -7.83
CA LYS A 671 -18.45 -9.70 -7.29
C LYS A 671 -18.33 -9.80 -5.77
N GLY A 672 -19.44 -10.03 -5.08
CA GLY A 672 -19.47 -10.28 -3.63
C GLY A 672 -18.70 -11.54 -3.23
N ASP A 673 -18.84 -12.63 -3.99
CA ASP A 673 -18.08 -13.88 -3.83
C ASP A 673 -16.56 -13.61 -3.89
N VAL A 674 -16.11 -12.96 -4.96
CA VAL A 674 -14.69 -12.60 -5.12
C VAL A 674 -14.21 -11.69 -3.99
N LEU A 675 -14.99 -10.67 -3.62
CA LEU A 675 -14.64 -9.71 -2.55
C LEU A 675 -14.40 -10.41 -1.22
N ARG A 676 -15.30 -11.30 -0.81
CA ARG A 676 -15.19 -11.99 0.48
C ARG A 676 -13.97 -12.91 0.53
N GLY A 677 -13.61 -13.53 -0.60
CA GLY A 677 -12.35 -14.26 -0.73
C GLY A 677 -11.12 -13.34 -0.67
N LEU A 678 -11.16 -12.24 -1.42
CA LEU A 678 -10.09 -11.24 -1.48
C LEU A 678 -9.75 -10.69 -0.09
N GLN A 679 -10.76 -10.42 0.75
CA GLN A 679 -10.54 -9.95 2.12
C GLN A 679 -9.75 -10.94 2.99
N VAL A 680 -9.84 -12.25 2.72
CA VAL A 680 -9.00 -13.26 3.38
C VAL A 680 -7.55 -13.16 2.92
N ALA A 681 -7.33 -12.99 1.62
CA ALA A 681 -5.99 -12.76 1.06
C ALA A 681 -5.36 -11.46 1.61
N GLU A 682 -6.15 -10.39 1.73
CA GLU A 682 -5.71 -9.12 2.34
C GLU A 682 -5.34 -9.28 3.81
N THR A 683 -6.13 -10.05 4.57
CA THR A 683 -5.83 -10.33 5.96
C THR A 683 -4.56 -11.17 6.10
N ALA A 684 -4.31 -12.08 5.15
CA ALA A 684 -3.07 -12.86 5.07
C ALA A 684 -1.82 -12.00 4.80
N CYS A 685 -1.96 -10.81 4.19
CA CYS A 685 -0.85 -9.85 4.12
C CYS A 685 -0.38 -9.42 5.52
N GLY A 686 -1.21 -9.50 6.56
CA GLY A 686 -0.85 -9.23 7.95
C GLY A 686 -0.12 -10.37 8.68
N ILE A 687 0.38 -11.39 7.98
CA ILE A 687 0.89 -12.62 8.61
C ILE A 687 1.97 -12.41 9.68
N THR A 688 2.78 -11.36 9.57
CA THR A 688 3.89 -11.07 10.50
C THR A 688 3.43 -10.78 11.93
N THR A 689 2.18 -10.36 12.12
CA THR A 689 1.58 -10.16 13.44
C THR A 689 0.69 -11.34 13.86
N GLN A 690 0.33 -12.23 12.93
CA GLN A 690 -0.59 -13.34 13.19
C GLN A 690 0.14 -14.68 13.41
N LEU A 691 1.37 -14.82 12.91
CA LEU A 691 2.20 -16.03 13.04
C LEU A 691 3.29 -15.91 14.12
N THR A 692 3.08 -15.08 15.14
CA THR A 692 4.04 -14.92 16.23
C THR A 692 4.11 -16.16 17.11
N GLY A 693 5.32 -16.51 17.53
CA GLY A 693 5.57 -17.46 18.61
C GLY A 693 5.48 -16.79 19.98
N GLU A 694 5.65 -17.60 21.03
CA GLU A 694 5.74 -17.14 22.43
C GLU A 694 7.12 -17.47 22.98
N VAL A 695 7.66 -16.64 23.87
CA VAL A 695 8.90 -16.92 24.60
C VAL A 695 8.70 -16.55 26.07
N LEU A 696 9.18 -17.42 26.96
CA LEU A 696 9.16 -17.22 28.40
C LEU A 696 10.49 -17.70 29.01
N GLU A 697 11.11 -16.86 29.84
CA GLU A 697 12.22 -17.29 30.70
C GLU A 697 11.65 -18.13 31.84
N VAL A 698 12.04 -19.40 31.91
CA VAL A 698 11.45 -20.38 32.85
C VAL A 698 12.39 -20.71 34.01
N ALA A 699 13.68 -20.40 33.88
CA ALA A 699 14.68 -20.45 34.93
C ALA A 699 15.86 -19.54 34.56
N LYS A 700 16.81 -19.38 35.49
CA LYS A 700 18.08 -18.69 35.22
C LYS A 700 18.77 -19.30 33.99
N ASP A 701 19.16 -18.46 33.05
CA ASP A 701 19.85 -18.81 31.80
C ASP A 701 19.05 -19.75 30.85
N MET A 702 17.75 -19.95 31.10
CA MET A 702 16.90 -20.89 30.35
C MET A 702 15.61 -20.23 29.85
N GLU A 703 15.42 -20.23 28.53
CA GLU A 703 14.18 -19.81 27.87
C GLU A 703 13.41 -21.00 27.27
N THR A 704 12.09 -20.92 27.25
CA THR A 704 11.21 -21.80 26.47
C THR A 704 10.48 -21.00 25.41
N ARG A 705 10.52 -21.48 24.17
CA ARG A 705 9.96 -20.79 23.00
C ARG A 705 9.07 -21.70 22.17
N ASN A 706 7.90 -21.19 21.76
CA ASN A 706 6.99 -21.83 20.82
C ASN A 706 7.20 -21.29 19.40
N TYR A 707 7.42 -22.19 18.45
CA TYR A 707 7.44 -21.91 17.01
C TYR A 707 6.19 -22.50 16.34
N ARG A 708 5.67 -21.83 15.32
CA ARG A 708 4.63 -22.37 14.43
C ARG A 708 5.27 -22.79 13.11
N GLU A 709 5.29 -24.08 12.83
CA GLU A 709 5.86 -24.63 11.59
C GLU A 709 4.76 -25.08 10.61
N PRO A 710 4.98 -25.00 9.30
CA PRO A 710 4.06 -25.60 8.33
C PRO A 710 4.02 -27.13 8.44
N LEU A 711 2.91 -27.71 8.02
CA LEU A 711 2.65 -29.15 8.03
C LEU A 711 3.30 -29.90 6.86
N GLY A 712 3.35 -29.30 5.67
CA GLY A 712 3.78 -30.00 4.45
C GLY A 712 2.84 -29.75 3.28
N VAL A 713 2.46 -30.84 2.62
CA VAL A 713 1.40 -30.83 1.60
C VAL A 713 0.05 -30.86 2.28
N VAL A 714 -0.84 -29.93 1.91
CA VAL A 714 -2.22 -29.86 2.39
C VAL A 714 -3.18 -29.85 1.20
N ALA A 715 -4.44 -30.20 1.44
CA ALA A 715 -5.47 -30.23 0.42
C ALA A 715 -6.68 -29.39 0.80
N ALA A 716 -7.34 -28.81 -0.21
CA ALA A 716 -8.61 -28.12 -0.06
C ALA A 716 -9.62 -28.62 -1.09
N ILE A 717 -10.81 -28.99 -0.64
CA ILE A 717 -11.93 -29.47 -1.46
C ILE A 717 -13.05 -28.44 -1.35
N CYS A 718 -13.40 -27.80 -2.46
CA CYS A 718 -14.29 -26.63 -2.48
C CYS A 718 -15.64 -26.94 -3.15
N PRO A 719 -16.74 -26.34 -2.67
CA PRO A 719 -18.09 -26.53 -3.21
C PRO A 719 -18.34 -25.61 -4.41
N PHE A 720 -19.46 -25.84 -5.11
CA PHE A 720 -19.84 -25.06 -6.29
C PHE A 720 -20.30 -23.64 -5.93
N ASN A 721 -21.02 -23.50 -4.82
CA ASN A 721 -21.76 -22.27 -4.56
C ASN A 721 -20.91 -21.02 -4.34
N PHE A 722 -19.61 -21.18 -4.06
CA PHE A 722 -18.66 -20.08 -3.90
C PHE A 722 -17.28 -20.44 -4.48
N PRO A 723 -17.13 -20.45 -5.82
CA PRO A 723 -15.95 -21.01 -6.48
C PRO A 723 -14.75 -20.05 -6.50
N ALA A 724 -14.88 -18.82 -5.99
CA ALA A 724 -13.75 -17.93 -5.71
C ALA A 724 -13.47 -17.79 -4.20
N MET A 725 -14.51 -17.49 -3.41
CA MET A 725 -14.38 -17.24 -1.97
C MET A 725 -13.76 -18.43 -1.23
N ILE A 726 -14.24 -19.65 -1.44
CA ILE A 726 -13.76 -20.82 -0.68
C ILE A 726 -12.34 -21.25 -1.09
N PRO A 727 -11.95 -21.25 -2.38
CA PRO A 727 -10.54 -21.35 -2.74
C PRO A 727 -9.68 -20.27 -2.07
N LEU A 728 -10.15 -19.02 -2.00
CA LEU A 728 -9.46 -17.92 -1.33
C LEU A 728 -9.50 -18.00 0.21
N TRP A 729 -10.30 -18.88 0.81
CA TRP A 729 -10.16 -19.23 2.23
C TRP A 729 -8.96 -20.16 2.48
N SER A 730 -8.53 -20.88 1.44
CA SER A 730 -7.49 -21.92 1.55
C SER A 730 -6.15 -21.47 0.97
N ILE A 731 -6.11 -20.99 -0.28
CA ILE A 731 -4.88 -20.61 -0.98
C ILE A 731 -4.03 -19.63 -0.15
N PRO A 732 -4.57 -18.49 0.36
CA PRO A 732 -3.75 -17.51 1.02
C PRO A 732 -3.17 -18.03 2.34
N ILE A 733 -4.01 -18.64 3.18
CA ILE A 733 -3.60 -19.07 4.52
C ILE A 733 -2.68 -20.30 4.45
N ALA A 734 -2.97 -21.29 3.60
CA ALA A 734 -2.12 -22.46 3.44
C ALA A 734 -0.72 -22.08 2.95
N THR A 735 -0.65 -21.21 1.93
CA THR A 735 0.64 -20.88 1.31
C THR A 735 1.46 -19.90 2.13
N ILE A 736 0.84 -18.87 2.75
CA ILE A 736 1.57 -17.89 3.57
C ILE A 736 2.18 -18.52 4.83
N THR A 737 1.54 -19.56 5.38
CA THR A 737 2.07 -20.34 6.50
C THR A 737 3.21 -21.28 6.10
N GLY A 738 3.48 -21.41 4.80
CA GLY A 738 4.61 -22.17 4.24
C GLY A 738 4.26 -23.59 3.77
N ASN A 739 2.98 -23.93 3.64
CA ASN A 739 2.54 -25.20 3.07
C ASN A 739 2.44 -25.11 1.54
N THR A 740 2.41 -26.28 0.89
CA THR A 740 2.04 -26.43 -0.52
C THR A 740 0.63 -27.01 -0.61
N LEU A 741 -0.16 -26.59 -1.60
CA LEU A 741 -1.59 -26.85 -1.66
C LEU A 741 -1.98 -27.67 -2.90
N ILE A 742 -2.80 -28.69 -2.68
CA ILE A 742 -3.58 -29.37 -3.73
C ILE A 742 -5.04 -28.93 -3.58
N LEU A 743 -5.56 -28.22 -4.58
CA LEU A 743 -6.93 -27.73 -4.60
C LEU A 743 -7.79 -28.59 -5.53
N LYS A 744 -8.97 -28.99 -5.05
CA LYS A 744 -10.00 -29.67 -5.84
C LYS A 744 -11.29 -28.83 -5.84
N PRO A 745 -11.44 -27.89 -6.80
CA PRO A 745 -12.64 -27.08 -6.94
C PRO A 745 -13.80 -27.92 -7.46
N SER A 746 -15.04 -27.46 -7.30
CA SER A 746 -16.19 -28.19 -7.84
C SER A 746 -16.08 -28.35 -9.35
N GLU A 747 -16.43 -29.53 -9.82
CA GLU A 747 -16.55 -29.88 -11.23
C GLU A 747 -17.69 -29.15 -11.95
N ARG A 748 -18.53 -28.42 -11.21
CA ARG A 748 -19.68 -27.67 -11.75
C ARG A 748 -19.33 -26.25 -12.16
N ASP A 749 -18.24 -25.68 -11.65
CA ASP A 749 -17.83 -24.28 -11.85
C ASP A 749 -16.34 -24.03 -11.49
N PRO A 750 -15.38 -24.75 -12.12
CA PRO A 750 -13.97 -24.64 -11.77
C PRO A 750 -13.31 -23.36 -12.31
N GLY A 751 -13.95 -22.59 -13.20
CA GLY A 751 -13.34 -21.51 -13.96
C GLY A 751 -12.71 -20.44 -13.09
N ALA A 752 -13.40 -20.02 -12.02
CA ALA A 752 -12.87 -19.04 -11.07
C ALA A 752 -11.59 -19.55 -10.38
N ALA A 753 -11.54 -20.82 -9.98
CA ALA A 753 -10.34 -21.42 -9.38
C ALA A 753 -9.17 -21.50 -10.37
N MET A 754 -9.45 -21.75 -11.65
CA MET A 754 -8.42 -21.76 -12.70
C MET A 754 -7.86 -20.36 -12.97
N ILE A 755 -8.70 -19.33 -12.95
CA ILE A 755 -8.24 -17.94 -13.03
C ILE A 755 -7.39 -17.61 -11.80
N LEU A 756 -7.80 -18.00 -10.59
CA LEU A 756 -6.99 -17.79 -9.38
C LEU A 756 -5.61 -18.46 -9.46
N ALA A 757 -5.50 -19.64 -10.07
CA ALA A 757 -4.21 -20.28 -10.33
C ALA A 757 -3.35 -19.52 -11.35
N GLU A 758 -3.96 -18.98 -12.41
CA GLU A 758 -3.30 -18.08 -13.37
C GLU A 758 -2.67 -16.88 -12.65
N LEU A 759 -3.46 -16.21 -11.80
CA LEU A 759 -3.03 -15.05 -11.04
C LEU A 759 -1.99 -15.40 -9.97
N ALA A 760 -2.05 -16.60 -9.39
CA ALA A 760 -1.03 -17.06 -8.45
C ALA A 760 0.33 -17.25 -9.14
N ARG A 761 0.34 -17.88 -10.32
CA ARG A 761 1.56 -17.97 -11.12
C ARG A 761 2.15 -16.59 -11.41
N GLU A 762 1.32 -15.64 -11.83
CA GLU A 762 1.75 -14.27 -12.15
C GLU A 762 2.23 -13.49 -10.91
N ALA A 763 1.64 -13.72 -9.75
CA ALA A 763 2.08 -13.14 -8.48
C ALA A 763 3.50 -13.59 -8.08
N GLY A 764 4.00 -14.68 -8.68
CA GLY A 764 5.33 -15.23 -8.44
C GLY A 764 5.34 -16.36 -7.41
N TYR A 765 4.24 -17.08 -7.23
CA TYR A 765 4.25 -18.34 -6.49
C TYR A 765 5.20 -19.35 -7.17
N PRO A 766 6.11 -20.02 -6.46
CA PRO A 766 6.99 -21.02 -7.06
C PRO A 766 6.24 -22.23 -7.61
N ASP A 767 6.84 -22.89 -8.60
CA ASP A 767 6.29 -24.09 -9.22
C ASP A 767 6.01 -25.16 -8.16
N GLY A 768 4.81 -25.75 -8.23
CA GLY A 768 4.34 -26.81 -7.34
C GLY A 768 3.80 -26.34 -5.99
N VAL A 769 3.87 -25.05 -5.65
CA VAL A 769 3.28 -24.55 -4.40
C VAL A 769 1.76 -24.61 -4.42
N ILE A 770 1.13 -24.39 -5.58
CA ILE A 770 -0.31 -24.53 -5.80
C ILE A 770 -0.51 -25.47 -6.98
N ASN A 771 -1.30 -26.53 -6.78
CA ASN A 771 -1.73 -27.45 -7.82
C ASN A 771 -3.24 -27.59 -7.79
N ILE A 772 -3.90 -27.64 -8.96
CA ILE A 772 -5.33 -27.89 -9.11
C ILE A 772 -5.54 -29.19 -9.87
N VAL A 773 -6.33 -30.08 -9.27
CA VAL A 773 -6.79 -31.33 -9.88
C VAL A 773 -8.30 -31.40 -9.85
N HIS A 774 -8.90 -32.11 -10.80
CA HIS A 774 -10.34 -32.18 -10.98
C HIS A 774 -10.89 -33.60 -10.76
N GLY A 775 -12.22 -33.71 -10.80
CA GLY A 775 -12.96 -34.95 -10.66
C GLY A 775 -13.82 -35.02 -9.41
N SER A 776 -14.62 -36.07 -9.33
CA SER A 776 -15.70 -36.24 -8.34
C SER A 776 -15.23 -37.02 -7.10
N ALA A 777 -16.00 -38.00 -6.63
CA ALA A 777 -15.73 -38.78 -5.42
C ALA A 777 -14.37 -39.50 -5.45
N LYS A 778 -13.96 -40.05 -6.62
CA LYS A 778 -12.67 -40.76 -6.74
C LYS A 778 -11.47 -39.86 -6.42
N THR A 779 -11.50 -38.61 -6.88
CA THR A 779 -10.45 -37.62 -6.58
C THR A 779 -10.41 -37.28 -5.09
N VAL A 780 -11.59 -37.18 -4.46
CA VAL A 780 -11.70 -36.97 -3.02
C VAL A 780 -11.13 -38.16 -2.23
N ASP A 781 -11.46 -39.39 -2.65
CA ASP A 781 -10.93 -40.61 -2.02
C ASP A 781 -9.40 -40.66 -2.11
N PHE A 782 -8.82 -40.33 -3.26
CA PHE A 782 -7.37 -40.19 -3.41
C PHE A 782 -6.78 -39.19 -2.41
N ILE A 783 -7.36 -37.98 -2.30
CA ILE A 783 -6.89 -36.95 -1.37
C ILE A 783 -6.93 -37.46 0.09
N ILE A 784 -7.97 -38.21 0.45
CA ILE A 784 -8.11 -38.81 1.79
C ILE A 784 -7.07 -39.90 2.03
N ASP A 785 -6.76 -40.72 1.03
CA ASP A 785 -5.89 -41.88 1.20
C ASP A 785 -4.40 -41.54 1.08
N GLU A 786 -4.03 -40.50 0.33
CA GLU A 786 -2.64 -40.15 0.03
C GLU A 786 -1.85 -39.74 1.30
N PRO A 787 -0.85 -40.53 1.75
CA PRO A 787 -0.12 -40.27 3.01
C PRO A 787 0.71 -38.98 3.02
N ALA A 788 1.09 -38.43 1.87
CA ALA A 788 1.80 -37.16 1.76
C ALA A 788 0.97 -35.98 2.28
N ILE A 789 -0.35 -36.00 2.06
CA ILE A 789 -1.27 -34.94 2.45
C ILE A 789 -1.50 -34.98 3.96
N LYS A 790 -1.20 -33.88 4.65
CA LYS A 790 -1.22 -33.80 6.13
C LYS A 790 -2.49 -33.19 6.69
N ALA A 791 -3.17 -32.37 5.91
CA ALA A 791 -4.42 -31.73 6.31
C ALA A 791 -5.39 -31.59 5.13
N ILE A 792 -6.70 -31.67 5.43
CA ILE A 792 -7.79 -31.52 4.46
C ILE A 792 -8.75 -30.42 4.95
N SER A 793 -8.92 -29.38 4.14
CA SER A 793 -9.93 -28.34 4.32
C SER A 793 -11.11 -28.64 3.40
N PHE A 794 -12.29 -28.87 3.96
CA PHE A 794 -13.50 -29.18 3.20
C PHE A 794 -14.64 -28.21 3.52
N VAL A 795 -15.36 -27.77 2.50
CA VAL A 795 -16.65 -27.10 2.64
C VAL A 795 -17.62 -27.76 1.67
N GLY A 796 -18.80 -28.15 2.16
CA GLY A 796 -19.82 -28.77 1.32
C GLY A 796 -20.95 -29.41 2.12
N SER A 797 -21.59 -30.43 1.55
CA SER A 797 -22.74 -31.10 2.17
C SER A 797 -22.35 -32.01 3.34
N ASN A 798 -23.32 -32.27 4.23
CA ASN A 798 -23.12 -33.16 5.39
C ASN A 798 -22.59 -34.53 4.99
N LYS A 799 -23.24 -35.19 4.03
CA LYS A 799 -22.87 -36.54 3.59
C LYS A 799 -21.41 -36.63 3.16
N ALA A 800 -20.94 -35.66 2.37
CA ALA A 800 -19.56 -35.64 1.91
C ALA A 800 -18.59 -35.24 3.04
N GLY A 801 -18.93 -34.23 3.83
CA GLY A 801 -18.03 -33.73 4.86
C GLY A 801 -17.89 -34.66 6.07
N GLU A 802 -18.95 -35.34 6.50
CA GLU A 802 -18.86 -36.39 7.53
C GLU A 802 -18.00 -37.56 7.06
N TYR A 803 -18.15 -37.95 5.79
CA TYR A 803 -17.32 -38.98 5.17
C TYR A 803 -15.83 -38.58 5.14
N ILE A 804 -15.52 -37.38 4.64
CA ILE A 804 -14.15 -36.85 4.57
C ILE A 804 -13.55 -36.70 5.96
N PHE A 805 -14.31 -36.16 6.92
CA PHE A 805 -13.86 -35.98 8.30
C PHE A 805 -13.57 -37.32 8.97
N THR A 806 -14.48 -38.27 8.88
CA THR A 806 -14.34 -39.58 9.54
C THR A 806 -13.18 -40.37 8.93
N ARG A 807 -13.16 -40.54 7.60
CA ARG A 807 -12.13 -41.33 6.92
C ARG A 807 -10.76 -40.63 6.98
N GLY A 808 -10.71 -39.31 6.78
CA GLY A 808 -9.47 -38.53 6.85
C GLY A 808 -8.86 -38.50 8.24
N SER A 809 -9.67 -38.32 9.29
CA SER A 809 -9.20 -38.35 10.68
C SER A 809 -8.73 -39.76 11.08
N ALA A 810 -9.43 -40.82 10.63
CA ALA A 810 -9.00 -42.20 10.85
C ALA A 810 -7.63 -42.53 10.19
N LYS A 811 -7.25 -41.77 9.16
CA LYS A 811 -5.92 -41.84 8.51
C LYS A 811 -4.87 -40.93 9.18
N GLY A 812 -5.20 -40.30 10.31
CA GLY A 812 -4.30 -39.43 11.07
C GLY A 812 -4.11 -38.03 10.46
N LYS A 813 -4.94 -37.62 9.50
CA LYS A 813 -4.88 -36.27 8.91
C LYS A 813 -5.66 -35.29 9.78
N ARG A 814 -5.23 -34.03 9.79
CA ARG A 814 -6.07 -32.94 10.32
C ARG A 814 -7.18 -32.65 9.33
N VAL A 815 -8.43 -32.65 9.78
CA VAL A 815 -9.56 -32.30 8.92
C VAL A 815 -10.35 -31.17 9.55
N GLN A 816 -10.62 -30.13 8.76
CA GLN A 816 -11.66 -29.16 9.05
C GLN A 816 -12.73 -29.30 7.98
N ALA A 817 -13.99 -29.49 8.39
CA ALA A 817 -15.09 -29.72 7.48
C ALA A 817 -16.29 -28.86 7.89
N ASN A 818 -16.62 -27.86 7.06
CA ASN A 818 -17.87 -27.13 7.17
C ASN A 818 -18.96 -27.91 6.43
N LEU A 819 -20.05 -28.16 7.13
CA LEU A 819 -21.16 -28.96 6.65
C LEU A 819 -22.36 -28.06 6.33
N GLY A 820 -23.51 -28.66 6.08
CA GLY A 820 -24.77 -27.99 5.76
C GLY A 820 -25.36 -27.21 6.93
N ALA A 821 -26.41 -26.46 6.63
CA ALA A 821 -27.05 -25.56 7.57
C ALA A 821 -28.58 -25.52 7.42
N LYS A 822 -29.22 -25.08 8.50
CA LYS A 822 -30.61 -24.62 8.49
C LYS A 822 -30.68 -23.37 9.36
N ASN A 823 -30.32 -22.23 8.79
CA ASN A 823 -30.21 -20.99 9.58
C ASN A 823 -31.60 -20.41 9.86
N HIS A 824 -31.79 -19.99 11.11
CA HIS A 824 -33.03 -19.37 11.60
C HIS A 824 -32.87 -17.88 11.84
N ALA A 825 -33.96 -17.13 11.69
CA ALA A 825 -34.08 -15.78 12.22
C ALA A 825 -35.31 -15.67 13.11
N ALA A 826 -35.15 -15.23 14.35
CA ALA A 826 -36.25 -14.89 15.24
C ALA A 826 -36.66 -13.43 15.01
N VAL A 827 -37.95 -13.18 14.77
CA VAL A 827 -38.50 -11.83 14.56
C VAL A 827 -39.36 -11.48 15.76
N LEU A 828 -38.91 -10.51 16.57
CA LEU A 828 -39.65 -10.04 17.73
C LEU A 828 -40.57 -8.86 17.33
N PRO A 829 -41.71 -8.67 18.03
CA PRO A 829 -42.64 -7.57 17.76
C PRO A 829 -42.02 -6.17 17.83
N ASP A 830 -41.01 -6.00 18.67
CA ASP A 830 -40.35 -4.71 18.91
C ASP A 830 -39.35 -4.32 17.82
N CYS A 831 -39.08 -5.19 16.85
CA CYS A 831 -38.08 -4.93 15.82
C CYS A 831 -38.50 -3.80 14.85
N ASN A 832 -37.53 -3.26 14.11
CA ASN A 832 -37.86 -2.43 12.96
C ASN A 832 -38.41 -3.32 11.83
N LYS A 833 -39.74 -3.41 11.74
CA LYS A 833 -40.44 -4.26 10.76
C LYS A 833 -39.91 -4.11 9.35
N ASN A 834 -39.88 -2.89 8.80
CA ASN A 834 -39.46 -2.68 7.40
C ASN A 834 -38.01 -3.13 7.15
N GLN A 835 -37.10 -2.80 8.08
CA GLN A 835 -35.71 -3.25 7.99
C GLN A 835 -35.61 -4.78 8.05
N ALA A 836 -36.31 -5.41 9.00
CA ALA A 836 -36.31 -6.85 9.18
C ALA A 836 -36.81 -7.58 7.92
N LEU A 837 -38.00 -7.23 7.44
CA LEU A 837 -38.62 -7.91 6.29
C LEU A 837 -37.79 -7.76 5.00
N ASN A 838 -37.22 -6.58 4.74
CA ASN A 838 -36.33 -6.37 3.59
C ASN A 838 -35.03 -7.19 3.72
N SER A 839 -34.45 -7.23 4.92
CA SER A 839 -33.22 -8.00 5.21
C SER A 839 -33.45 -9.51 5.08
N ILE A 840 -34.62 -9.99 5.54
CA ILE A 840 -35.03 -11.40 5.45
C ILE A 840 -35.18 -11.81 3.97
N ALA A 841 -35.85 -11.00 3.15
CA ALA A 841 -36.00 -11.29 1.72
C ALA A 841 -34.64 -11.41 1.02
N GLY A 842 -33.73 -10.46 1.23
CA GLY A 842 -32.39 -10.53 0.66
C GLY A 842 -31.59 -11.75 1.12
N ALA A 843 -31.71 -12.12 2.40
CA ALA A 843 -30.95 -13.24 2.98
C ALA A 843 -31.50 -14.62 2.63
N ALA A 844 -32.81 -14.74 2.41
CA ALA A 844 -33.46 -15.99 2.04
C ALA A 844 -33.25 -16.32 0.56
N PHE A 845 -33.39 -15.31 -0.31
CA PHE A 845 -33.44 -15.53 -1.76
C PHE A 845 -32.11 -15.23 -2.48
N GLY A 846 -31.26 -14.34 -1.98
CA GLY A 846 -30.00 -13.98 -2.66
C GLY A 846 -29.15 -15.19 -3.08
N ALA A 847 -28.52 -15.12 -4.27
CA ALA A 847 -27.88 -16.24 -4.98
C ALA A 847 -28.73 -17.52 -5.08
N ALA A 848 -30.04 -17.37 -5.31
CA ALA A 848 -31.01 -18.46 -5.39
C ALA A 848 -31.08 -19.32 -4.13
N GLY A 849 -30.79 -18.75 -2.95
CA GLY A 849 -30.73 -19.47 -1.68
C GLY A 849 -29.65 -20.55 -1.60
N GLN A 850 -28.74 -20.63 -2.59
CA GLN A 850 -27.63 -21.60 -2.64
C GLN A 850 -26.46 -21.16 -1.75
N ARG A 851 -26.73 -20.83 -0.49
CA ARG A 851 -25.72 -20.38 0.49
C ARG A 851 -25.87 -21.20 1.77
N CYS A 852 -24.76 -21.69 2.33
CA CYS A 852 -24.77 -22.31 3.66
C CYS A 852 -25.17 -21.31 4.78
N MET A 853 -25.12 -20.01 4.47
CA MET A 853 -25.58 -18.92 5.35
C MET A 853 -26.88 -18.28 4.87
N ALA A 854 -27.60 -18.91 3.91
CA ALA A 854 -28.93 -18.46 3.52
C ALA A 854 -29.86 -18.53 4.73
N LEU A 855 -30.73 -17.52 4.87
CA LEU A 855 -31.77 -17.55 5.87
C LEU A 855 -32.91 -18.44 5.38
N SER A 856 -32.88 -19.71 5.79
CA SER A 856 -33.82 -20.72 5.28
C SER A 856 -35.07 -20.88 6.15
N ALA A 857 -35.00 -20.52 7.44
CA ALA A 857 -36.09 -20.65 8.39
C ALA A 857 -36.38 -19.31 9.09
N LEU A 858 -37.63 -18.89 9.11
CA LEU A 858 -38.09 -17.68 9.80
C LEU A 858 -38.97 -18.08 10.98
N VAL A 859 -38.66 -17.57 12.17
CA VAL A 859 -39.40 -17.83 13.41
C VAL A 859 -40.11 -16.54 13.83
N MET A 860 -41.41 -16.48 13.57
CA MET A 860 -42.25 -15.34 13.92
C MET A 860 -42.73 -15.50 15.37
N VAL A 861 -42.43 -14.52 16.23
CA VAL A 861 -42.79 -14.51 17.65
C VAL A 861 -44.05 -13.67 17.87
N GLY A 862 -45.07 -14.26 18.50
CA GLY A 862 -46.32 -13.58 18.89
C GLY A 862 -47.06 -12.97 17.71
N GLU A 863 -47.35 -11.66 17.78
CA GLU A 863 -48.10 -10.91 16.76
C GLU A 863 -47.38 -10.78 15.41
N THR A 864 -46.08 -11.07 15.32
CA THR A 864 -45.33 -10.94 14.07
C THR A 864 -45.78 -11.93 13.00
N LYS A 865 -46.45 -13.03 13.37
CA LYS A 865 -47.01 -14.02 12.42
C LYS A 865 -47.90 -13.40 11.35
N ASP A 866 -48.56 -12.28 11.68
CA ASP A 866 -49.45 -11.56 10.76
C ASP A 866 -48.68 -10.79 9.67
N TRP A 867 -47.34 -10.74 9.73
CA TRP A 867 -46.47 -10.07 8.76
C TRP A 867 -46.02 -11.00 7.63
N LEU A 868 -46.33 -12.30 7.67
CA LEU A 868 -45.91 -13.26 6.64
C LEU A 868 -46.39 -12.91 5.21
N PRO A 869 -47.64 -12.43 4.98
CA PRO A 869 -48.06 -11.99 3.65
C PRO A 869 -47.17 -10.87 3.09
N GLU A 870 -46.71 -9.97 3.97
CA GLU A 870 -45.80 -8.89 3.61
C GLU A 870 -44.38 -9.35 3.25
N VAL A 871 -43.94 -10.51 3.75
CA VAL A 871 -42.70 -11.18 3.30
C VAL A 871 -42.88 -11.73 1.89
N ALA A 872 -44.00 -12.42 1.64
CA ALA A 872 -44.33 -12.96 0.32
C ALA A 872 -44.43 -11.85 -0.74
N GLU A 873 -45.07 -10.72 -0.42
CA GLU A 873 -45.18 -9.57 -1.34
C GLU A 873 -43.82 -8.93 -1.66
N ARG A 874 -42.88 -8.91 -0.71
CA ARG A 874 -41.51 -8.43 -0.96
C ARG A 874 -40.73 -9.43 -1.81
N ALA A 875 -40.85 -10.73 -1.51
CA ALA A 875 -40.21 -11.80 -2.27
C ALA A 875 -40.68 -11.82 -3.74
N LYS A 876 -41.99 -11.62 -3.98
CA LYS A 876 -42.59 -11.58 -5.31
C LYS A 876 -42.06 -10.45 -6.20
N LYS A 877 -41.53 -9.38 -5.61
CA LYS A 877 -40.97 -8.23 -6.34
C LYS A 877 -39.54 -8.44 -6.82
N LEU A 878 -38.87 -9.52 -6.39
CA LEU A 878 -37.52 -9.83 -6.82
C LEU A 878 -37.49 -10.21 -8.30
N ASN A 879 -36.56 -9.63 -9.05
CA ASN A 879 -36.38 -9.91 -10.46
C ASN A 879 -35.55 -11.20 -10.66
N VAL A 880 -36.19 -12.25 -11.17
CA VAL A 880 -35.55 -13.54 -11.42
C VAL A 880 -35.16 -13.64 -12.90
N ASN A 881 -33.88 -13.58 -13.21
CA ASN A 881 -33.40 -13.55 -14.59
C ASN A 881 -31.95 -14.04 -14.72
N GLY A 882 -31.41 -14.07 -15.95
CA GLY A 882 -30.01 -14.40 -16.22
C GLY A 882 -29.05 -13.51 -15.44
N GLY A 883 -27.94 -14.08 -14.95
CA GLY A 883 -27.06 -13.38 -14.02
C GLY A 883 -26.31 -12.18 -14.63
N PHE A 884 -26.23 -12.12 -15.96
CA PHE A 884 -25.70 -10.97 -16.71
C PHE A 884 -26.74 -9.88 -17.01
N GLU A 885 -28.03 -10.12 -16.77
CA GLU A 885 -29.07 -9.13 -17.03
C GLU A 885 -29.07 -8.02 -15.96
N GLU A 886 -29.19 -6.78 -16.42
CA GLU A 886 -29.22 -5.62 -15.52
C GLU A 886 -30.46 -5.67 -14.61
N GLY A 887 -30.25 -5.42 -13.32
CA GLY A 887 -31.32 -5.44 -12.32
C GLY A 887 -31.84 -6.82 -11.95
N ALA A 888 -31.17 -7.92 -12.34
CA ALA A 888 -31.49 -9.25 -11.82
C ALA A 888 -31.14 -9.35 -10.32
N ASP A 889 -32.09 -9.79 -9.51
CA ASP A 889 -31.90 -10.06 -8.08
C ASP A 889 -31.58 -11.55 -7.83
N LEU A 890 -32.07 -12.44 -8.70
CA LEU A 890 -32.04 -13.89 -8.52
C LEU A 890 -31.64 -14.61 -9.81
N GLY A 891 -30.56 -15.41 -9.74
CA GLY A 891 -30.13 -16.30 -10.83
C GLY A 891 -30.78 -17.70 -10.77
N PRO A 892 -30.42 -18.61 -11.69
CA PRO A 892 -30.88 -19.99 -11.70
C PRO A 892 -30.19 -20.85 -10.63
N LEU A 893 -30.72 -22.05 -10.42
CA LEU A 893 -30.07 -23.12 -9.66
C LEU A 893 -28.95 -23.78 -10.47
N ILE A 894 -27.95 -24.34 -9.79
CA ILE A 894 -26.77 -24.90 -10.46
C ILE A 894 -27.06 -26.03 -11.45
N SER A 895 -28.13 -26.82 -11.25
CA SER A 895 -28.43 -27.96 -12.13
C SER A 895 -29.91 -28.35 -12.11
N SER A 896 -30.33 -29.11 -13.13
CA SER A 896 -31.69 -29.66 -13.22
C SER A 896 -32.02 -30.59 -12.05
N GLN A 897 -31.05 -31.38 -11.57
CA GLN A 897 -31.25 -32.27 -10.42
C GLN A 897 -31.48 -31.46 -9.12
N SER A 898 -30.82 -30.30 -8.97
CA SER A 898 -31.10 -29.40 -7.86
C SER A 898 -32.53 -28.85 -7.94
N ARG A 899 -32.98 -28.44 -9.14
CA ARG A 899 -34.36 -27.98 -9.37
C ARG A 899 -35.37 -29.06 -8.99
N GLU A 900 -35.25 -30.26 -9.53
CA GLU A 900 -36.16 -31.38 -9.27
C GLU A 900 -36.22 -31.73 -7.78
N ARG A 901 -35.06 -31.75 -7.10
CA ARG A 901 -35.00 -31.99 -5.65
C ARG A 901 -35.77 -30.92 -4.88
N ILE A 902 -35.55 -29.65 -5.19
CA ILE A 902 -36.20 -28.53 -4.47
C ILE A 902 -37.71 -28.54 -4.73
N GLU A 903 -38.15 -28.74 -5.97
CA GLU A 903 -39.58 -28.89 -6.31
C GLU A 903 -40.23 -30.03 -5.50
N SER A 904 -39.54 -31.18 -5.38
CA SER A 904 -40.03 -32.31 -4.57
C SER A 904 -40.20 -31.96 -3.08
N ILE A 905 -39.32 -31.11 -2.53
CA ILE A 905 -39.40 -30.68 -1.14
C ILE A 905 -40.55 -29.69 -0.95
N ILE A 906 -40.76 -28.76 -1.89
CA ILE A 906 -41.89 -27.83 -1.86
C ILE A 906 -43.21 -28.60 -1.92
N THR A 907 -43.33 -29.57 -2.84
CA THR A 907 -44.51 -30.44 -2.94
C THR A 907 -44.75 -31.23 -1.65
N SER A 908 -43.70 -31.81 -1.05
CA SER A 908 -43.87 -32.52 0.23
C SER A 908 -44.35 -31.61 1.36
N ALA A 909 -44.00 -30.31 1.37
CA ALA A 909 -44.46 -29.39 2.40
C ALA A 909 -45.98 -29.17 2.32
N GLU A 910 -46.51 -29.04 1.10
CA GLU A 910 -47.94 -28.92 0.84
C GLU A 910 -48.69 -30.19 1.26
N GLU A 911 -48.15 -31.37 0.91
CA GLU A 911 -48.70 -32.68 1.30
C GLU A 911 -48.67 -32.91 2.82
N GLU A 912 -47.63 -32.42 3.51
CA GLU A 912 -47.49 -32.49 4.97
C GLU A 912 -48.34 -31.45 5.72
N GLY A 913 -49.10 -30.61 5.00
CA GLY A 913 -50.06 -29.65 5.57
C GLY A 913 -49.53 -28.24 5.81
N ALA A 914 -48.37 -27.88 5.25
CA ALA A 914 -47.91 -26.49 5.23
C ALA A 914 -48.66 -25.66 4.17
N THR A 915 -48.59 -24.33 4.27
CA THR A 915 -49.27 -23.42 3.35
C THR A 915 -48.27 -22.74 2.43
N ILE A 916 -48.43 -22.87 1.11
CA ILE A 916 -47.58 -22.16 0.14
C ILE A 916 -48.15 -20.74 -0.06
N LEU A 917 -47.53 -19.73 0.56
CA LEU A 917 -47.95 -18.33 0.44
C LEU A 917 -47.49 -17.67 -0.87
N LEU A 918 -46.34 -18.10 -1.36
CA LEU A 918 -45.80 -17.73 -2.66
C LEU A 918 -45.20 -18.98 -3.27
N ASP A 919 -45.67 -19.36 -4.45
CA ASP A 919 -45.21 -20.56 -5.17
C ASP A 919 -44.30 -20.14 -6.33
N GLY A 920 -43.03 -20.51 -6.24
CA GLY A 920 -42.05 -20.27 -7.29
C GLY A 920 -41.87 -21.43 -8.27
N ARG A 921 -42.58 -22.55 -8.08
CA ARG A 921 -42.48 -23.72 -8.98
C ARG A 921 -42.93 -23.36 -10.39
N GLY A 922 -42.25 -23.92 -11.40
CA GLY A 922 -42.57 -23.69 -12.81
C GLY A 922 -42.25 -22.28 -13.36
N TYR A 923 -41.71 -21.36 -12.55
CA TYR A 923 -41.28 -20.04 -13.00
C TYR A 923 -40.20 -20.15 -14.07
N LYS A 924 -40.33 -19.39 -15.16
CA LYS A 924 -39.34 -19.31 -16.25
C LYS A 924 -39.27 -17.89 -16.80
N PRO A 925 -38.08 -17.26 -16.84
CA PRO A 925 -37.90 -15.97 -17.51
C PRO A 925 -37.98 -16.15 -19.04
N GLU A 926 -38.58 -15.17 -19.73
CA GLU A 926 -38.87 -15.22 -21.16
C GLU A 926 -37.62 -15.45 -22.03
N LYS A 927 -36.50 -14.80 -21.67
CA LYS A 927 -35.23 -14.89 -22.40
C LYS A 927 -34.52 -16.24 -22.22
N TYR A 928 -34.80 -16.97 -21.14
CA TYR A 928 -34.06 -18.16 -20.73
C TYR A 928 -34.97 -19.33 -20.32
N PRO A 929 -35.91 -19.78 -21.18
CA PRO A 929 -36.95 -20.74 -20.79
C PRO A 929 -36.41 -22.14 -20.44
N ASN A 930 -35.19 -22.46 -20.88
CA ASN A 930 -34.58 -23.77 -20.73
C ASN A 930 -33.67 -23.88 -19.49
N GLY A 931 -33.48 -22.81 -18.72
CA GLY A 931 -32.62 -22.82 -17.53
C GLY A 931 -33.21 -23.54 -16.32
N ASN A 932 -32.41 -23.60 -15.26
CA ASN A 932 -32.72 -24.32 -14.03
C ASN A 932 -33.40 -23.39 -13.00
N TRP A 933 -34.63 -22.95 -13.30
CA TRP A 933 -35.33 -21.92 -12.53
C TRP A 933 -36.27 -22.45 -11.45
N ILE A 934 -36.27 -21.77 -10.31
CA ILE A 934 -37.36 -21.76 -9.31
C ILE A 934 -37.46 -20.32 -8.81
N GLY A 935 -38.67 -19.75 -8.78
CA GLY A 935 -38.91 -18.43 -8.23
C GLY A 935 -38.85 -18.40 -6.68
N PRO A 936 -38.82 -17.22 -6.06
CA PRO A 936 -38.96 -17.10 -4.61
C PRO A 936 -40.20 -17.85 -4.12
N THR A 937 -40.02 -18.75 -3.14
CA THR A 937 -41.09 -19.54 -2.54
C THR A 937 -41.15 -19.27 -1.04
N VAL A 938 -42.34 -19.00 -0.51
CA VAL A 938 -42.57 -18.78 0.93
C VAL A 938 -43.57 -19.81 1.43
N ILE A 939 -43.14 -20.64 2.37
CA ILE A 939 -43.93 -21.72 2.97
C ILE A 939 -44.24 -21.35 4.42
N ALA A 940 -45.51 -21.14 4.74
CA ALA A 940 -45.99 -20.82 6.09
C ALA A 940 -46.54 -22.03 6.82
N ASN A 941 -46.77 -21.87 8.12
CA ASN A 941 -47.30 -22.89 9.03
C ASN A 941 -46.44 -24.17 9.10
N VAL A 942 -45.14 -24.04 8.85
CA VAL A 942 -44.21 -25.16 8.86
C VAL A 942 -44.01 -25.68 10.28
N LYS A 943 -43.95 -27.01 10.41
CA LYS A 943 -43.73 -27.72 11.68
C LYS A 943 -42.37 -28.42 11.69
N PRO A 944 -41.72 -28.58 12.86
CA PRO A 944 -40.39 -29.17 12.92
C PRO A 944 -40.26 -30.61 12.40
N HIS A 945 -41.35 -31.37 12.30
CA HIS A 945 -41.32 -32.74 11.79
C HIS A 945 -41.30 -32.83 10.26
N MET A 946 -41.69 -31.75 9.56
CA MET A 946 -41.82 -31.69 8.10
C MET A 946 -40.47 -31.81 7.40
N LYS A 947 -40.47 -32.43 6.23
CA LYS A 947 -39.26 -32.62 5.41
C LYS A 947 -38.61 -31.30 5.03
N CYS A 948 -39.43 -30.31 4.64
CA CYS A 948 -38.95 -28.97 4.27
C CYS A 948 -38.25 -28.22 5.42
N TYR A 949 -38.50 -28.59 6.68
CA TYR A 949 -37.79 -28.05 7.84
C TYR A 949 -36.51 -28.82 8.16
N LYS A 950 -36.57 -30.16 8.13
CA LYS A 950 -35.44 -31.03 8.49
C LYS A 950 -34.29 -30.96 7.49
N GLU A 951 -34.62 -30.93 6.20
CA GLU A 951 -33.60 -30.91 5.15
C GLU A 951 -33.12 -29.50 4.81
N GLU A 952 -31.83 -29.37 4.49
CA GLU A 952 -31.29 -28.18 3.84
C GLU A 952 -31.79 -28.15 2.38
N ILE A 953 -32.68 -27.20 2.08
CA ILE A 953 -33.31 -27.08 0.75
C ILE A 953 -32.29 -26.63 -0.29
N PHE A 954 -31.47 -25.61 0.07
CA PHE A 954 -30.45 -25.03 -0.79
C PHE A 954 -31.00 -24.44 -2.11
N GLY A 955 -32.13 -23.74 -2.00
CA GLY A 955 -32.86 -23.08 -3.07
C GLY A 955 -33.58 -21.84 -2.56
N PRO A 956 -34.27 -21.07 -3.43
CA PRO A 956 -34.94 -19.82 -3.06
C PRO A 956 -36.27 -20.08 -2.33
N VAL A 957 -36.20 -20.79 -1.20
CA VAL A 957 -37.35 -21.24 -0.41
C VAL A 957 -37.17 -20.82 1.06
N LEU A 958 -38.12 -20.05 1.58
CA LEU A 958 -38.17 -19.63 2.98
C LEU A 958 -39.28 -20.39 3.72
N VAL A 959 -38.91 -21.19 4.73
CA VAL A 959 -39.88 -21.84 5.61
C VAL A 959 -40.16 -20.97 6.83
N CYS A 960 -41.43 -20.81 7.19
CA CYS A 960 -41.87 -19.92 8.26
C CYS A 960 -42.60 -20.70 9.35
N LEU A 961 -42.14 -20.52 10.58
CA LEU A 961 -42.66 -21.13 11.80
C LEU A 961 -43.16 -20.03 12.73
N ASN A 962 -44.21 -20.32 13.49
CA ASN A 962 -44.80 -19.39 14.45
C ASN A 962 -44.67 -19.95 15.86
N VAL A 963 -44.25 -19.11 16.80
CA VAL A 963 -44.14 -19.42 18.24
C VAL A 963 -44.69 -18.27 19.07
N GLU A 964 -45.08 -18.52 20.32
CA GLU A 964 -45.71 -17.49 21.16
C GLU A 964 -44.67 -16.58 21.82
N THR A 965 -43.57 -17.16 22.29
CA THR A 965 -42.57 -16.41 23.08
C THR A 965 -41.16 -16.50 22.50
N MET A 966 -40.30 -15.60 22.97
CA MET A 966 -38.86 -15.65 22.66
C MET A 966 -38.21 -16.93 23.18
N ASP A 967 -38.67 -17.47 24.30
CA ASP A 967 -38.16 -18.69 24.91
C ASP A 967 -38.47 -19.90 24.02
N ASP A 968 -39.69 -19.95 23.47
CA ASP A 968 -40.07 -20.95 22.47
C ASP A 968 -39.21 -20.84 21.20
N ALA A 969 -38.88 -19.62 20.77
CA ALA A 969 -38.01 -19.41 19.63
C ALA A 969 -36.59 -19.95 19.88
N ILE A 970 -36.00 -19.64 21.04
CA ILE A 970 -34.68 -20.15 21.44
C ILE A 970 -34.70 -21.68 21.49
N ASN A 971 -35.71 -22.26 22.16
CA ASN A 971 -35.85 -23.71 22.29
C ASN A 971 -36.00 -24.40 20.93
N LEU A 972 -36.83 -23.84 20.04
CA LEU A 972 -37.02 -24.38 18.68
C LEU A 972 -35.74 -24.34 17.86
N ILE A 973 -34.99 -23.24 17.91
CA ILE A 973 -33.74 -23.09 17.17
C ILE A 973 -32.67 -24.01 17.74
N ASN A 974 -32.53 -24.09 19.08
CA ASN A 974 -31.56 -24.97 19.72
C ASN A 974 -31.90 -26.46 19.52
N ALA A 975 -33.17 -26.82 19.36
CA ALA A 975 -33.56 -28.19 19.02
C ALA A 975 -33.16 -28.61 17.59
N ASN A 976 -32.79 -27.67 16.72
CA ASN A 976 -32.27 -28.00 15.39
C ASN A 976 -30.88 -28.65 15.49
N GLU A 977 -30.63 -29.66 14.66
CA GLU A 977 -29.34 -30.37 14.65
C GLU A 977 -28.19 -29.50 14.08
N TYR A 978 -28.52 -28.53 13.23
CA TYR A 978 -27.60 -27.57 12.66
C TYR A 978 -27.45 -26.34 13.56
N GLY A 979 -26.26 -25.75 13.51
CA GLY A 979 -25.90 -24.60 14.34
C GLY A 979 -24.91 -23.69 13.63
N ASN A 980 -25.08 -23.47 12.32
CA ASN A 980 -24.16 -22.66 11.53
C ASN A 980 -24.33 -21.17 11.87
N GLY A 981 -25.44 -20.57 11.43
CA GLY A 981 -25.79 -19.18 11.68
C GLY A 981 -27.22 -19.02 12.20
N VAL A 982 -27.44 -17.95 12.97
CA VAL A 982 -28.75 -17.56 13.49
C VAL A 982 -28.84 -16.04 13.55
N ALA A 983 -30.04 -15.49 13.41
CA ALA A 983 -30.30 -14.08 13.63
C ALA A 983 -31.46 -13.82 14.60
N ILE A 984 -31.46 -12.65 15.23
CA ILE A 984 -32.59 -12.08 15.95
C ILE A 984 -32.82 -10.65 15.48
N PHE A 985 -34.07 -10.30 15.19
CA PHE A 985 -34.50 -8.93 14.92
C PHE A 985 -35.25 -8.37 16.13
N THR A 986 -34.72 -7.33 16.75
CA THR A 986 -35.25 -6.70 17.97
C THR A 986 -34.62 -5.32 18.19
N ARG A 987 -35.30 -4.44 18.93
CA ARG A 987 -34.73 -3.16 19.41
C ARG A 987 -34.27 -3.25 20.87
N SER A 988 -34.68 -4.30 21.58
CA SER A 988 -34.34 -4.54 22.97
C SER A 988 -32.93 -5.11 23.13
N GLY A 989 -32.06 -4.36 23.81
CA GLY A 989 -30.72 -4.82 24.18
C GLY A 989 -30.74 -6.01 25.14
N SER A 990 -31.73 -6.11 26.03
CA SER A 990 -31.88 -7.26 26.93
C SER A 990 -32.29 -8.52 26.19
N SER A 991 -33.22 -8.41 25.23
CA SER A 991 -33.60 -9.54 24.37
C SER A 991 -32.43 -10.01 23.52
N ALA A 992 -31.72 -9.08 22.87
CA ALA A 992 -30.52 -9.42 22.10
C ALA A 992 -29.43 -10.08 22.98
N GLY A 993 -29.15 -9.52 24.15
CA GLY A 993 -28.16 -10.05 25.08
C GLY A 993 -28.53 -11.41 25.66
N ARG A 994 -29.82 -11.68 25.88
CA ARG A 994 -30.31 -13.00 26.31
C ARG A 994 -30.20 -14.02 25.17
N PHE A 995 -30.68 -13.68 23.98
CA PHE A 995 -30.59 -14.53 22.79
C PHE A 995 -29.14 -14.94 22.52
N GLN A 996 -28.22 -13.98 22.54
CA GLN A 996 -26.79 -14.22 22.33
C GLN A 996 -26.19 -15.23 23.33
N LYS A 997 -26.65 -15.24 24.59
CA LYS A 997 -26.13 -16.13 25.63
C LYS A 997 -26.72 -17.52 25.58
N GLU A 998 -27.98 -17.64 25.19
CA GLU A 998 -28.74 -18.90 25.26
C GLU A 998 -28.77 -19.67 23.94
N ILE A 999 -28.50 -19.02 22.80
CA ILE A 999 -28.47 -19.68 21.50
C ILE A 999 -27.17 -20.47 21.29
N GLU A 1000 -27.27 -21.65 20.69
CA GLU A 1000 -26.13 -22.57 20.54
C GLU A 1000 -25.48 -22.54 19.14
N ALA A 1001 -25.98 -21.71 18.23
CA ALA A 1001 -25.40 -21.55 16.89
C ALA A 1001 -24.05 -20.80 16.94
N GLY A 1002 -23.14 -21.13 16.03
CA GLY A 1002 -21.77 -20.61 16.04
C GLY A 1002 -21.61 -19.17 15.55
N GLN A 1003 -22.53 -18.68 14.71
CA GLN A 1003 -22.57 -17.30 14.21
C GLN A 1003 -23.91 -16.67 14.57
N VAL A 1004 -23.89 -15.57 15.36
CA VAL A 1004 -25.10 -14.92 15.86
C VAL A 1004 -25.21 -13.49 15.31
N GLY A 1005 -26.31 -13.18 14.63
CA GLY A 1005 -26.63 -11.86 14.11
C GLY A 1005 -27.69 -11.16 14.94
N VAL A 1006 -27.44 -9.92 15.35
CA VAL A 1006 -28.46 -9.05 15.96
C VAL A 1006 -28.81 -7.97 14.94
N ASN A 1007 -30.02 -8.03 14.40
CA ASN A 1007 -30.49 -7.23 13.26
C ASN A 1007 -29.65 -7.41 11.98
N VAL A 1008 -28.93 -8.52 11.87
CA VAL A 1008 -28.10 -8.90 10.72
C VAL A 1008 -28.48 -10.33 10.31
N PRO A 1009 -29.10 -10.56 9.15
CA PRO A 1009 -29.62 -11.89 8.78
C PRO A 1009 -28.53 -12.87 8.36
N ILE A 1010 -27.39 -12.37 7.87
CA ILE A 1010 -26.24 -13.18 7.42
C ILE A 1010 -25.01 -12.74 8.22
N PRO A 1011 -24.79 -13.29 9.43
CA PRO A 1011 -23.72 -12.85 10.33
C PRO A 1011 -22.36 -13.49 9.99
N VAL A 1012 -21.95 -13.50 8.71
CA VAL A 1012 -20.68 -14.11 8.28
C VAL A 1012 -19.49 -13.30 8.83
N PRO A 1013 -18.61 -13.90 9.66
CA PRO A 1013 -17.45 -13.22 10.21
C PRO A 1013 -16.53 -12.68 9.14
N LEU A 1014 -16.03 -11.47 9.36
CA LEU A 1014 -14.95 -10.90 8.56
C LEU A 1014 -13.61 -11.62 8.87
N PRO A 1015 -12.62 -11.60 7.96
CA PRO A 1015 -11.46 -12.49 8.04
C PRO A 1015 -10.46 -12.27 9.20
N MET A 1016 -10.58 -11.17 9.95
CA MET A 1016 -9.85 -11.02 11.23
C MET A 1016 -10.40 -11.93 12.33
N PHE A 1017 -11.60 -12.47 12.13
CA PHE A 1017 -12.23 -13.55 12.88
C PHE A 1017 -12.26 -14.83 12.02
N SER A 1018 -12.63 -15.96 12.61
CA SER A 1018 -12.77 -17.23 11.90
C SER A 1018 -14.24 -17.50 11.55
N PHE A 1019 -14.51 -18.27 10.50
CA PHE A 1019 -15.86 -18.80 10.25
C PHE A 1019 -16.22 -19.86 11.29
N THR A 1020 -17.25 -19.64 12.11
CA THR A 1020 -17.60 -20.52 13.23
C THR A 1020 -18.97 -21.17 13.05
N GLY A 1021 -19.01 -22.43 12.64
CA GLY A 1021 -20.21 -23.27 12.80
C GLY A 1021 -20.17 -24.02 14.13
N ASN A 1022 -21.34 -24.44 14.64
CA ASN A 1022 -21.49 -25.33 15.79
C ASN A 1022 -22.36 -26.55 15.41
N LYS A 1023 -22.49 -27.50 16.35
CA LYS A 1023 -23.33 -28.71 16.21
C LYS A 1023 -22.97 -29.50 14.93
N LYS A 1024 -23.97 -30.02 14.20
CA LYS A 1024 -23.73 -30.76 12.96
C LYS A 1024 -23.31 -29.88 11.77
N SER A 1025 -23.21 -28.57 11.92
CA SER A 1025 -22.72 -27.70 10.84
C SER A 1025 -21.18 -27.67 10.72
N VAL A 1026 -20.47 -28.23 11.70
CA VAL A 1026 -19.01 -28.40 11.64
C VAL A 1026 -18.62 -29.77 12.18
N ALA A 1027 -17.77 -30.49 11.47
CA ALA A 1027 -17.25 -31.75 11.97
C ALA A 1027 -16.11 -31.52 12.98
N GLY A 1028 -16.00 -32.39 14.00
CA GLY A 1028 -14.93 -32.30 15.01
C GLY A 1028 -15.16 -31.23 16.08
N GLY A 1029 -16.42 -30.86 16.35
CA GLY A 1029 -16.79 -29.98 17.46
C GLY A 1029 -16.30 -28.53 17.32
N GLY A 1030 -15.97 -28.08 16.12
CA GLY A 1030 -15.54 -26.70 15.87
C GLY A 1030 -14.12 -26.37 16.34
N ALA A 1031 -13.32 -27.37 16.73
CA ALA A 1031 -11.95 -27.17 17.20
C ALA A 1031 -11.03 -26.56 16.13
N ASN A 1032 -11.30 -26.85 14.85
CA ASN A 1032 -10.62 -26.25 13.70
C ASN A 1032 -11.63 -25.52 12.83
N THR A 1033 -11.38 -24.24 12.57
CA THR A 1033 -12.27 -23.37 11.78
C THR A 1033 -11.51 -22.61 10.70
N PHE A 1034 -12.26 -22.06 9.75
CA PHE A 1034 -11.72 -21.50 8.51
C PHE A 1034 -11.19 -20.08 8.73
N TYR A 1035 -10.07 -19.80 8.06
CA TYR A 1035 -9.36 -18.50 8.06
C TYR A 1035 -9.18 -17.89 9.46
N GLY A 1036 -8.72 -16.64 9.54
CA GLY A 1036 -8.39 -16.00 10.81
C GLY A 1036 -7.33 -16.77 11.62
N LYS A 1037 -7.34 -16.58 12.95
CA LYS A 1037 -6.37 -17.24 13.85
C LYS A 1037 -6.50 -18.76 13.86
N SER A 1038 -7.72 -19.28 13.78
CA SER A 1038 -7.97 -20.72 13.79
C SER A 1038 -7.44 -21.38 12.52
N GLY A 1039 -7.63 -20.75 11.35
CA GLY A 1039 -7.07 -21.24 10.09
C GLY A 1039 -5.54 -21.29 10.11
N ILE A 1040 -4.88 -20.29 10.71
CA ILE A 1040 -3.41 -20.32 10.88
C ILE A 1040 -2.99 -21.51 11.76
N SER A 1041 -3.69 -21.73 12.87
CA SER A 1041 -3.43 -22.89 13.75
C SER A 1041 -3.70 -24.22 13.05
N PHE A 1042 -4.72 -24.31 12.19
CA PHE A 1042 -5.02 -25.51 11.41
C PHE A 1042 -3.85 -25.88 10.48
N TYR A 1043 -3.30 -24.89 9.77
CA TYR A 1043 -2.22 -25.06 8.80
C TYR A 1043 -0.80 -25.06 9.40
N THR A 1044 -0.67 -25.00 10.73
CA THR A 1044 0.65 -25.03 11.41
C THR A 1044 0.70 -25.98 12.59
N GLN A 1045 1.89 -26.43 12.96
CA GLN A 1045 2.13 -27.23 14.15
C GLN A 1045 3.07 -26.51 15.11
N THR A 1046 2.77 -26.61 16.40
CA THR A 1046 3.61 -26.03 17.44
C THR A 1046 4.86 -26.88 17.64
N LYS A 1047 6.03 -26.24 17.65
CA LYS A 1047 7.30 -26.81 18.09
C LYS A 1047 7.79 -26.00 19.28
N THR A 1048 7.97 -26.65 20.43
CA THR A 1048 8.47 -26.02 21.65
C THR A 1048 9.94 -26.34 21.81
N VAL A 1049 10.77 -25.32 22.03
CA VAL A 1049 12.21 -25.44 22.24
C VAL A 1049 12.55 -24.80 23.56
N THR A 1050 13.12 -25.59 24.48
CA THR A 1050 13.72 -25.08 25.71
C THR A 1050 15.23 -25.01 25.50
N SER A 1051 15.79 -23.81 25.63
CA SER A 1051 17.21 -23.53 25.40
C SER A 1051 17.86 -23.08 26.69
N LEU A 1052 18.99 -23.69 27.05
CA LEU A 1052 19.82 -23.30 28.18
C LEU A 1052 21.19 -22.89 27.63
N TRP A 1053 21.61 -21.69 27.98
CA TRP A 1053 22.95 -21.18 27.68
C TRP A 1053 23.53 -20.59 28.95
N LYS A 1054 24.23 -21.40 29.75
CA LYS A 1054 24.74 -20.96 31.05
C LYS A 1054 25.70 -19.78 30.84
N ALA A 1055 25.49 -18.68 31.58
CA ALA A 1055 26.33 -17.49 31.42
C ALA A 1055 27.82 -17.76 31.70
N GLU A 1056 28.13 -18.78 32.52
CA GLU A 1056 29.50 -19.22 32.83
C GLU A 1056 30.23 -19.87 31.63
N ASP A 1057 29.51 -20.47 30.67
CA ASP A 1057 30.10 -21.10 29.48
C ASP A 1057 30.77 -20.07 28.54
N ALA A 1058 30.42 -18.79 28.67
CA ALA A 1058 31.07 -17.72 27.93
C ALA A 1058 32.49 -17.40 28.44
N VAL A 1059 32.89 -17.90 29.62
CA VAL A 1059 34.14 -17.51 30.30
C VAL A 1059 34.95 -18.70 30.87
N ALA A 1060 34.34 -19.87 31.07
CA ALA A 1060 34.97 -21.02 31.71
C ALA A 1060 35.63 -22.00 30.72
N ALA A 1061 36.92 -22.28 30.92
CA ALA A 1061 37.66 -23.35 30.21
C ALA A 1061 37.59 -24.73 30.90
N LYS A 1062 36.73 -24.89 31.92
CA LYS A 1062 36.66 -26.09 32.77
C LYS A 1062 35.26 -26.69 32.74
N ALA A 1063 35.15 -27.99 32.48
CA ALA A 1063 33.88 -28.70 32.38
C ALA A 1063 33.13 -28.69 33.73
N ASN A 1064 31.83 -28.35 33.68
CA ASN A 1064 30.91 -28.40 34.81
C ASN A 1064 29.91 -29.56 34.61
N VAL A 1065 29.62 -30.33 35.67
CA VAL A 1065 28.79 -31.56 35.65
C VAL A 1065 27.46 -31.42 36.40
N GLU A 1066 27.13 -30.22 36.89
CA GLU A 1066 25.90 -29.97 37.64
C GLU A 1066 24.68 -29.74 36.73
N MET A 1067 23.57 -30.41 37.09
CA MET A 1067 22.26 -30.26 36.44
C MET A 1067 21.65 -28.88 36.71
N PRO A 1068 20.92 -28.28 35.76
CA PRO A 1068 20.22 -27.01 35.99
C PRO A 1068 19.12 -27.20 37.04
N THR A 1069 19.13 -26.40 38.10
CA THR A 1069 18.10 -26.43 39.16
C THR A 1069 17.24 -25.16 39.11
N HIS A 1070 15.97 -25.32 39.48
CA HIS A 1070 15.07 -24.19 39.70
C HIS A 1070 15.51 -23.46 40.97
N SER A 1071 16.02 -22.25 40.85
CA SER A 1071 16.25 -21.33 41.97
C SER A 1071 15.36 -20.11 41.84
#